data_AF-A0A938S1E1-F1
#
_entry.id   AF-A0A938S1E1-F1
#
_cell.length_a   1.000
_cell.length_b   1.000
_cell.length_c   1.000
_cell.angle_alpha   90.00
_cell.angle_beta   90.00
_cell.angle_gamma   90.00
#
_symmetry.space_group_name_H-M   'P 1'
#
loop_
_entity.id
_entity.type
_entity.pdbx_description
1 polymer ?
#
loop_
_entity_poly.entity_id
_entity_poly.type
_entity_poly.pdbx_seq_one_letter_code
_entity_poly.pdbx_strand_id
1 'polypeptide(L)'
;MRTPRRLAQTTVDFALFALASVAVAAVYLHASGFYETAGETQLDHPMYEAWRSAGPVGRWLGTVAVVAFVANLAYLLRRRLRSWQRMGALRDWMSAHVFFGILGGGLVLLHATFRTASEAGRWSAWAVAVLVATGVIGRYLYALVPHTASGQEDAQGLRGRAEAKLAELRAAWPDGSRAVDALAELAHLGKRASVARGVALLLSGPVALVWRWWRVWRWQRHCGRASSGVHARQVQALALEVVALSQAVQVAATAAWVLRRWRAVHLLAAGWMAWATWLHVRSALAHGYRWPLPGPIGLWGAAVAALVVVALVRELWWRRTVQRGLAKARPKQDGPPPEPPPTLHPWVDPSRCMASAACVASCPEGDILALVEGRGRLDEPSHCIGHGACAANCPVEAISLVFGSLKRGADIPDVSPTFQASVPGIYLAGELTGMGLIRNAVEQARQAVGFIADDLRRDQRPNAHGVRDLCIVGAGPAGFSAALAALERKIDAVTLEQADSIGGAIRRYPRRKLVMTAPMRMPLHGSVAMYNVVKEDLVAFIDGLHAKHRPPVEFGAAVDRLDVTADGFVIGAGSRTWQARRVLLCLGRRGTPIPLVAPGADQAHVVYELGDPDAYRGRQVAVLGGGDSALEAALAIAQAGAAKVWLVHRRDGFDRARAANRDRLSAAVAAGQVSVRLSAEVAQVGTSTVTLTSGEFLHADDVVVAFGGSLPTALLRAAGARTRTHFGRPMPL
;
A
#
# COMPACT_ATOMS: atom_id res chain seq x y z
N MET A 1 -12.41 10.91 2.80
CA MET A 1 -12.31 11.83 3.95
C MET A 1 -10.85 11.87 4.41
N ARG A 2 -10.23 13.05 4.46
CA ARG A 2 -8.84 13.22 4.94
C ARG A 2 -8.83 13.01 6.46
N THR A 3 -7.92 12.20 7.00
CA THR A 3 -7.85 11.98 8.45
C THR A 3 -7.45 13.28 9.19
N PRO A 4 -8.06 13.59 10.36
CA PRO A 4 -7.86 14.85 11.09
C PRO A 4 -6.39 15.10 11.49
N ARG A 5 -5.60 14.03 11.71
CA ARG A 5 -4.16 14.14 11.98
C ARG A 5 -3.33 14.68 10.80
N ARG A 6 -3.78 14.54 9.55
CA ARG A 6 -3.03 15.03 8.38
C ARG A 6 -3.22 16.52 8.15
N LEU A 7 -4.44 17.03 8.33
CA LEU A 7 -4.73 18.46 8.26
C LEU A 7 -3.81 19.23 9.20
N ALA A 8 -3.70 18.80 10.46
CA ALA A 8 -2.85 19.39 11.49
C ALA A 8 -1.37 19.48 11.13
N GLN A 9 -0.80 18.52 10.38
CA GLN A 9 0.61 18.53 10.01
C GLN A 9 0.89 19.46 8.83
N THR A 10 0.02 19.47 7.81
CA THR A 10 0.10 20.45 6.72
C THR A 10 0.02 21.87 7.25
N THR A 11 -0.85 22.15 8.23
CA THR A 11 -0.91 23.49 8.86
C THR A 11 0.38 23.86 9.56
N VAL A 12 1.06 22.92 10.22
CA VAL A 12 2.37 23.18 10.87
C VAL A 12 3.46 23.50 9.85
N ASP A 13 3.54 22.75 8.75
CA ASP A 13 4.52 23.03 7.68
C ASP A 13 4.27 24.40 7.02
N PHE A 14 3.00 24.75 6.79
CA PHE A 14 2.62 26.07 6.29
C PHE A 14 2.90 27.18 7.31
N ALA A 15 2.70 26.94 8.60
CA ALA A 15 3.00 27.92 9.64
C ALA A 15 4.51 28.19 9.74
N LEU A 16 5.36 27.16 9.66
CA LEU A 16 6.81 27.32 9.64
C LEU A 16 7.29 28.05 8.37
N PHE A 17 6.70 27.74 7.22
CA PHE A 17 6.96 28.45 5.96
C PHE A 17 6.59 29.94 6.06
N ALA A 18 5.39 30.24 6.58
CA ALA A 18 4.92 31.59 6.79
C ALA A 18 5.83 32.34 7.76
N LEU A 19 6.24 31.70 8.86
CA LEU A 19 7.14 32.28 9.85
C LEU A 19 8.51 32.65 9.25
N ALA A 20 9.14 31.75 8.49
CA ALA A 20 10.41 32.05 7.83
C ALA A 20 10.28 33.22 6.85
N SER A 21 9.18 33.24 6.07
CA SER A 21 8.91 34.29 5.09
C SER A 21 8.63 35.64 5.76
N VAL A 22 7.87 35.65 6.86
CA VAL A 22 7.59 36.84 7.67
C VAL A 22 8.85 37.38 8.32
N ALA A 23 9.73 36.51 8.82
CA ALA A 23 11.00 36.93 9.39
C ALA A 23 11.89 37.65 8.36
N VAL A 24 12.01 37.08 7.15
CA VAL A 24 12.75 37.70 6.04
C VAL A 24 12.09 39.01 5.61
N ALA A 25 10.76 39.03 5.48
CA ALA A 25 10.00 40.22 5.11
C ALA A 25 10.12 41.34 6.15
N ALA A 26 10.13 41.02 7.44
CA ALA A 26 10.33 42.02 8.50
C ALA A 26 11.70 42.69 8.41
N VAL A 27 12.76 41.92 8.13
CA VAL A 27 14.11 42.46 7.91
C VAL A 27 14.14 43.33 6.65
N TYR A 28 13.50 42.90 5.57
CA TYR A 28 13.37 43.70 4.35
C TYR A 28 12.63 45.01 4.61
N LEU A 29 11.45 44.95 5.23
CA LEU A 29 10.59 46.13 5.47
C LEU A 29 11.28 47.16 6.37
N HIS A 30 12.02 46.72 7.39
CA HIS A 30 12.79 47.60 8.26
C HIS A 30 13.85 48.41 7.51
N ALA A 31 14.39 47.86 6.41
CA ALA A 31 15.37 48.52 5.55
C ALA A 31 14.85 48.71 4.11
N SER A 32 13.53 48.83 3.94
CA SER A 32 12.89 48.91 2.62
C SER A 32 13.38 50.12 1.85
N GLY A 33 13.44 51.30 2.49
CA GLY A 33 14.00 52.51 1.91
C GLY A 33 15.43 52.32 1.39
N PHE A 34 16.26 51.54 2.10
CA PHE A 34 17.61 51.21 1.63
C PHE A 34 17.60 50.27 0.42
N TYR A 35 16.82 49.19 0.44
CA TYR A 35 16.78 48.21 -0.65
C TYR A 35 16.10 48.71 -1.93
N GLU A 36 15.16 49.66 -1.80
CA GLU A 36 14.42 50.24 -2.91
C GLU A 36 15.16 51.42 -3.56
N THR A 37 16.18 51.97 -2.90
CA THR A 37 17.04 53.02 -3.48
C THR A 37 17.92 52.45 -4.59
N ALA A 38 17.71 52.93 -5.82
CA ALA A 38 18.34 52.38 -7.03
C ALA A 38 19.71 53.01 -7.35
N GLY A 39 20.60 52.24 -7.97
CA GLY A 39 21.84 52.77 -8.57
C GLY A 39 22.85 53.36 -7.58
N GLU A 40 23.49 54.45 -7.99
CA GLU A 40 24.57 55.13 -7.24
C GLU A 40 24.06 55.85 -5.99
N THR A 41 22.80 56.33 -5.97
CA THR A 41 22.21 57.03 -4.82
C THR A 41 22.03 56.15 -3.57
N GLN A 42 22.16 54.82 -3.72
CA GLN A 42 22.19 53.90 -2.58
C GLN A 42 23.49 54.03 -1.77
N LEU A 43 24.60 54.48 -2.38
CA LEU A 43 25.87 54.74 -1.70
C LEU A 43 25.73 55.85 -0.64
N ASP A 44 24.88 56.83 -0.95
CA ASP A 44 24.60 57.99 -0.10
C ASP A 44 23.52 57.73 0.96
N HIS A 45 22.91 56.53 0.94
CA HIS A 45 21.85 56.20 1.88
C HIS A 45 22.42 56.05 3.31
N PRO A 46 21.80 56.62 4.36
CA PRO A 46 22.33 56.59 5.73
C PRO A 46 22.61 55.18 6.27
N MET A 47 21.89 54.19 5.76
CA MET A 47 22.03 52.78 6.14
C MET A 47 23.10 52.02 5.34
N TYR A 48 23.70 52.61 4.30
CA TYR A 48 24.59 51.91 3.36
C TYR A 48 25.80 51.27 4.04
N GLU A 49 26.52 52.01 4.88
CA GLU A 49 27.73 51.49 5.55
C GLU A 49 27.42 50.28 6.45
N ALA A 50 26.26 50.29 7.11
CA ALA A 50 25.84 49.19 7.97
C ALA A 50 25.35 47.97 7.18
N TRP A 51 24.56 48.21 6.12
CA TRP A 51 23.76 47.18 5.43
C TRP A 51 24.39 46.62 4.16
N ARG A 52 25.41 47.27 3.57
CA ARG A 52 26.19 46.69 2.47
C ARG A 52 26.74 45.32 2.87
N SER A 53 26.97 44.43 1.90
CA SER A 53 27.42 43.05 2.14
C SER A 53 28.66 42.94 3.05
N ALA A 54 29.58 43.90 2.92
CA ALA A 54 30.79 44.06 3.72
C ALA A 54 30.57 44.75 5.08
N GLY A 55 29.44 45.43 5.25
CA GLY A 55 29.05 46.14 6.47
C GLY A 55 28.77 45.20 7.64
N PRO A 56 28.68 45.72 8.87
CA PRO A 56 28.39 44.92 10.06
C PRO A 56 27.07 44.14 9.98
N VAL A 57 25.99 44.76 9.50
CA VAL A 57 24.67 44.10 9.38
C VAL A 57 24.69 43.11 8.22
N GLY A 58 25.25 43.51 7.07
CA GLY A 58 25.41 42.62 5.91
C GLY A 58 26.16 41.33 6.28
N ARG A 59 27.32 41.42 6.94
CA ARG A 59 28.10 40.26 7.39
C ARG A 59 27.34 39.38 8.39
N TRP A 60 26.55 40.00 9.27
CA TRP A 60 25.70 39.26 10.21
C TRP A 60 24.64 38.44 9.48
N LEU A 61 23.92 39.04 8.52
CA LEU A 61 22.93 38.35 7.69
C LEU A 61 23.54 37.17 6.93
N GLY A 62 24.73 37.36 6.34
CA GLY A 62 25.47 36.29 5.65
C GLY A 62 25.87 35.15 6.59
N THR A 63 26.31 35.48 7.81
CA THR A 63 26.68 34.50 8.84
C THR A 63 25.48 33.65 9.25
N VAL A 64 24.35 34.30 9.58
CA VAL A 64 23.11 33.60 9.96
C VAL A 64 22.62 32.72 8.81
N ALA A 65 22.76 33.18 7.57
CA ALA A 65 22.40 32.40 6.40
C ALA A 65 23.27 31.14 6.22
N VAL A 66 24.58 31.23 6.43
CA VAL A 66 25.49 30.07 6.42
C VAL A 66 25.11 29.07 7.51
N VAL A 67 24.83 29.53 8.73
CA VAL A 67 24.36 28.68 9.84
C VAL A 67 23.05 27.98 9.47
N ALA A 68 22.11 28.70 8.86
CA ALA A 68 20.86 28.11 8.37
C ALA A 68 21.13 27.04 7.30
N PHE A 69 22.05 27.25 6.35
CA PHE A 69 22.39 26.22 5.38
C PHE A 69 23.08 25.00 5.99
N VAL A 70 23.94 25.18 7.00
CA VAL A 70 24.52 24.05 7.74
C VAL A 70 23.42 23.25 8.46
N ALA A 71 22.47 23.93 9.11
CA ALA A 71 21.31 23.30 9.71
C ALA A 71 20.40 22.60 8.68
N ASN A 72 20.26 23.17 7.48
CA ASN A 72 19.56 22.56 6.35
C ASN A 72 20.24 21.25 5.90
N LEU A 73 21.57 21.22 5.82
CA LEU A 73 22.38 20.05 5.43
C LEU A 73 22.46 18.98 6.52
N ALA A 74 22.16 19.32 7.78
CA ALA A 74 22.06 18.37 8.88
C ALA A 74 21.08 17.22 8.58
N TYR A 75 20.07 17.48 7.72
CA TYR A 75 19.18 16.45 7.16
C TYR A 75 19.95 15.30 6.47
N LEU A 76 20.97 15.62 5.67
CA LEU A 76 21.78 14.62 4.96
C LEU A 76 22.67 13.83 5.92
N LEU A 77 23.25 14.51 6.92
CA LEU A 77 24.01 13.87 7.98
C LEU A 77 23.14 12.91 8.80
N ARG A 78 21.93 13.34 9.17
CA ARG A 78 20.94 12.49 9.84
C ARG A 78 20.57 11.26 9.03
N ARG A 79 20.60 11.33 7.69
CA ARG A 79 20.32 10.18 6.83
C ARG A 79 21.49 9.18 6.80
N ARG A 80 22.73 9.64 6.98
CA ARG A 80 23.95 8.81 6.90
C ARG A 80 24.48 8.32 8.26
N LEU A 81 24.41 9.13 9.31
CA LEU A 81 24.99 8.81 10.62
C LEU A 81 24.02 8.00 11.49
N ARG A 82 24.43 6.77 11.86
CA ARG A 82 23.62 5.85 12.69
C ARG A 82 23.16 6.44 14.03
N SER A 83 23.97 7.31 14.65
CA SER A 83 23.64 8.00 15.90
C SER A 83 22.54 9.05 15.71
N TRP A 84 22.55 9.78 14.59
CA TRP A 84 21.59 10.83 14.29
C TRP A 84 20.28 10.30 13.68
N GLN A 85 20.30 9.09 13.10
CA GLN A 85 19.08 8.43 12.62
C GLN A 85 18.03 8.23 13.71
N ARG A 86 18.45 8.19 15.00
CA ARG A 86 17.58 8.10 16.19
C ARG A 86 16.90 9.42 16.56
N MET A 87 17.35 10.53 15.99
CA MET A 87 16.82 11.86 16.28
C MET A 87 15.49 12.08 15.52
N GLY A 88 14.41 11.39 15.87
CA GLY A 88 13.04 11.73 15.43
C GLY A 88 12.65 11.37 14.00
N ALA A 89 11.45 11.74 13.57
CA ALA A 89 10.89 11.28 12.31
C ALA A 89 11.52 11.99 11.11
N LEU A 90 11.64 11.31 9.96
CA LEU A 90 12.19 11.91 8.74
C LEU A 90 11.35 13.10 8.25
N ARG A 91 10.04 13.06 8.49
CA ARG A 91 9.12 14.14 8.13
C ARG A 91 9.49 15.46 8.82
N ASP A 92 9.84 15.44 10.10
CA ASP A 92 10.14 16.65 10.87
C ASP A 92 11.46 17.28 10.41
N TRP A 93 12.43 16.43 10.05
CA TRP A 93 13.69 16.87 9.46
C TRP A 93 13.52 17.40 8.04
N MET A 94 12.56 16.88 7.28
CA MET A 94 12.20 17.44 5.99
C MET A 94 11.56 18.83 6.15
N SER A 95 10.67 19.01 7.15
CA SER A 95 10.10 20.32 7.46
C SER A 95 11.17 21.31 7.91
N ALA A 96 12.09 20.90 8.79
CA ALA A 96 13.23 21.72 9.20
C ALA A 96 14.17 22.06 8.03
N HIS A 97 14.44 21.10 7.14
CA HIS A 97 15.21 21.34 5.91
C HIS A 97 14.56 22.44 5.07
N VAL A 98 13.26 22.34 4.77
CA VAL A 98 12.54 23.38 4.01
C VAL A 98 12.60 24.75 4.70
N PHE A 99 12.35 24.79 6.02
CA PHE A 99 12.42 26.02 6.82
C PHE A 99 13.79 26.72 6.72
N PHE A 100 14.87 25.99 7.04
CA PHE A 100 16.21 26.55 7.00
C PHE A 100 16.69 26.88 5.59
N GLY A 101 16.19 26.16 4.57
CA GLY A 101 16.49 26.46 3.17
C GLY A 101 15.91 27.80 2.71
N ILE A 102 14.66 28.10 3.09
CA ILE A 102 14.01 29.38 2.75
C ILE A 102 14.60 30.52 3.58
N LEU A 103 14.76 30.32 4.88
CA LEU A 103 15.36 31.32 5.77
C LEU A 103 16.78 31.67 5.31
N GLY A 104 17.63 30.66 5.08
CA GLY A 104 18.99 30.86 4.57
C GLY A 104 19.00 31.55 3.20
N GLY A 105 18.13 31.13 2.29
CA GLY A 105 18.01 31.75 0.97
C GLY A 105 17.62 33.23 1.01
N GLY A 106 16.62 33.59 1.83
CA GLY A 106 16.18 34.97 2.00
C GLY A 106 17.26 35.86 2.63
N LEU A 107 17.93 35.37 3.68
CA LEU A 107 18.99 36.10 4.35
C LEU A 107 20.23 36.33 3.46
N VAL A 108 20.57 35.39 2.57
CA VAL A 108 21.64 35.59 1.57
C VAL A 108 21.28 36.69 0.57
N LEU A 109 20.03 36.77 0.10
CA LEU A 109 19.62 37.82 -0.83
C LEU A 109 19.71 39.21 -0.18
N LEU A 110 19.30 39.31 1.08
CA LEU A 110 19.43 40.53 1.88
C LEU A 110 20.90 40.88 2.15
N HIS A 111 21.74 39.90 2.48
CA HIS A 111 23.20 40.07 2.61
C HIS A 111 23.83 40.63 1.33
N ALA A 112 23.38 40.14 0.17
CA ALA A 112 23.86 40.61 -1.13
C ALA A 112 23.29 41.99 -1.50
N THR A 113 22.38 42.58 -0.71
CA THR A 113 21.67 43.82 -1.06
C THR A 113 21.01 43.79 -2.44
N PHE A 114 20.58 42.61 -2.89
CA PHE A 114 20.13 42.32 -4.26
C PHE A 114 21.12 42.71 -5.37
N ARG A 115 22.38 43.01 -5.02
CA ARG A 115 23.47 43.36 -5.92
C ARG A 115 24.58 42.32 -5.81
N THR A 116 25.36 42.20 -6.86
CA THR A 116 26.44 41.21 -6.89
C THR A 116 27.67 41.89 -7.46
N ALA A 117 28.52 42.37 -6.55
CA ALA A 117 29.73 43.10 -6.90
C ALA A 117 30.81 42.23 -7.57
N SER A 118 30.70 40.89 -7.47
CA SER A 118 31.63 39.94 -8.07
C SER A 118 30.90 38.88 -8.89
N GLU A 119 31.59 38.32 -9.89
CA GLU A 119 31.10 37.16 -10.65
C GLU A 119 30.78 35.98 -9.74
N ALA A 120 31.64 35.70 -8.75
CA ALA A 120 31.39 34.65 -7.76
C ALA A 120 30.08 34.91 -6.99
N GLY A 121 29.83 36.17 -6.57
CA GLY A 121 28.57 36.55 -5.92
C GLY A 121 27.34 36.39 -6.82
N ARG A 122 27.46 36.72 -8.12
CA ARG A 122 26.40 36.50 -9.13
C ARG A 122 26.02 35.03 -9.22
N TRP A 123 27.01 34.15 -9.37
CA TRP A 123 26.78 32.72 -9.48
C TRP A 123 26.20 32.13 -8.19
N SER A 124 26.65 32.55 -7.01
CA SER A 124 26.09 32.12 -5.73
C SER A 124 24.63 32.54 -5.54
N ALA A 125 24.28 33.79 -5.88
CA ALA A 125 22.91 34.28 -5.76
C ALA A 125 21.94 33.51 -6.67
N TRP A 126 22.32 33.26 -7.93
CA TRP A 126 21.52 32.44 -8.85
C TRP A 126 21.41 30.99 -8.39
N ALA A 127 22.49 30.38 -7.89
CA ALA A 127 22.46 29.01 -7.42
C ALA A 127 21.52 28.81 -6.22
N VAL A 128 21.52 29.77 -5.27
CA VAL A 128 20.58 29.78 -4.14
C VAL A 128 19.14 29.98 -4.62
N ALA A 129 18.89 30.94 -5.51
CA ALA A 129 17.55 31.20 -6.04
C ALA A 129 16.96 29.97 -6.75
N VAL A 130 17.74 29.31 -7.61
CA VAL A 130 17.35 28.07 -8.28
C VAL A 130 17.14 26.93 -7.28
N LEU A 131 17.99 26.80 -6.25
CA LEU A 131 17.82 25.78 -5.23
C LEU A 131 16.53 25.95 -4.43
N VAL A 132 16.23 27.16 -3.96
CA VAL A 132 14.99 27.46 -3.22
C VAL A 132 13.78 27.24 -4.11
N ALA A 133 13.79 27.75 -5.35
CA ALA A 133 12.72 27.56 -6.30
C ALA A 133 12.45 26.07 -6.57
N THR A 134 13.50 25.28 -6.82
CA THR A 134 13.35 23.83 -7.04
C THR A 134 12.84 23.11 -5.80
N GLY A 135 13.23 23.53 -4.59
CA GLY A 135 12.72 22.98 -3.33
C GLY A 135 11.23 23.27 -3.11
N VAL A 136 10.81 24.52 -3.30
CA VAL A 136 9.39 24.96 -3.18
C VAL A 136 8.51 24.26 -4.21
N ILE A 137 8.93 24.21 -5.48
CA ILE A 137 8.20 23.51 -6.55
C ILE A 137 8.10 22.02 -6.22
N GLY A 138 9.18 21.39 -5.77
CA GLY A 138 9.18 19.98 -5.38
C GLY A 138 8.17 19.69 -4.25
N ARG A 139 8.09 20.57 -3.24
CA ARG A 139 7.12 20.46 -2.14
C ARG A 139 5.69 20.68 -2.61
N TYR A 140 5.46 21.67 -3.47
CA TYR A 140 4.16 21.92 -4.09
C TYR A 140 3.66 20.70 -4.88
N LEU A 141 4.51 20.14 -5.75
CA LEU A 141 4.18 18.94 -6.51
C LEU A 141 3.92 17.72 -5.62
N TYR A 142 4.68 17.56 -4.54
CA TYR A 142 4.44 16.49 -3.55
C TYR A 142 3.07 16.62 -2.87
N ALA A 143 2.65 17.84 -2.52
CA ALA A 143 1.35 18.08 -1.89
C ALA A 143 0.16 17.80 -2.83
N LEU A 144 0.38 17.83 -4.14
CA LEU A 144 -0.63 17.52 -5.16
C LEU A 144 -0.86 16.02 -5.38
N VAL A 145 0.02 15.15 -4.88
CA VAL A 145 -0.12 13.70 -5.01
C VAL A 145 -1.09 13.16 -3.94
N PRO A 146 -2.19 12.49 -4.33
CA PRO A 146 -3.12 11.91 -3.37
C PRO A 146 -2.52 10.70 -2.66
N HIS A 147 -2.71 10.63 -1.34
CA HIS A 147 -2.23 9.52 -0.50
C HIS A 147 -3.42 8.93 0.26
N THR A 148 -3.63 7.61 0.15
CA THR A 148 -4.63 6.86 0.92
C THR A 148 -4.10 6.44 2.29
N ALA A 149 -4.95 5.80 3.09
CA ALA A 149 -4.57 5.13 4.33
C ALA A 149 -3.68 3.89 4.09
N SER A 150 -3.74 3.29 2.89
CA SER A 150 -2.95 2.12 2.50
C SER A 150 -1.62 2.44 1.80
N GLY A 151 -1.39 3.70 1.40
CA GLY A 151 -0.18 4.10 0.69
C GLY A 151 -0.42 5.29 -0.25
N GLN A 152 0.46 5.49 -1.23
CA GLN A 152 0.24 6.49 -2.28
C GLN A 152 -0.89 6.01 -3.20
N GLU A 153 -1.94 6.83 -3.41
CA GLU A 153 -2.98 6.52 -4.40
C GLU A 153 -2.36 6.81 -5.76
N ASP A 154 -2.09 5.77 -6.55
CA ASP A 154 -1.56 5.96 -7.87
C ASP A 154 -2.62 6.58 -8.81
N ALA A 155 -2.17 7.15 -9.92
CA ALA A 155 -3.08 7.75 -10.91
C ALA A 155 -4.10 6.73 -11.45
N GLN A 156 -3.81 5.44 -11.35
CA GLN A 156 -4.68 4.35 -11.78
C GLN A 156 -5.82 4.09 -10.80
N GLY A 157 -5.58 4.18 -9.48
CA GLY A 157 -6.60 4.11 -8.44
C GLY A 157 -7.57 5.28 -8.49
N LEU A 158 -7.06 6.50 -8.66
CA LEU A 158 -7.89 7.70 -8.86
C LEU A 158 -8.77 7.59 -10.11
N ARG A 159 -8.23 6.99 -11.18
CA ARG A 159 -8.96 6.75 -12.42
C ARG A 159 -10.07 5.71 -12.22
N GLY A 160 -9.79 4.66 -11.46
CA GLY A 160 -10.81 3.67 -11.08
C GLY A 160 -11.99 4.29 -10.33
N ARG A 161 -11.73 5.27 -9.44
CA ARG A 161 -12.78 6.03 -8.76
C ARG A 161 -13.58 6.94 -9.70
N ALA A 162 -12.91 7.61 -10.63
CA ALA A 162 -13.59 8.44 -11.63
C ALA A 162 -14.49 7.58 -12.54
N GLU A 163 -14.01 6.40 -12.95
CA GLU A 163 -14.76 5.41 -13.71
C GLU A 163 -15.96 4.87 -12.92
N ALA A 164 -15.81 4.61 -11.61
CA ALA A 164 -16.90 4.19 -10.75
C ALA A 164 -17.98 5.27 -10.58
N LYS A 165 -17.57 6.53 -10.37
CA LYS A 165 -18.51 7.66 -10.27
C LYS A 165 -19.22 7.95 -11.58
N LEU A 166 -18.57 7.72 -12.71
CA LEU A 166 -19.20 7.79 -14.03
C LEU A 166 -20.25 6.68 -14.21
N ALA A 167 -19.97 5.46 -13.72
CA ALA A 167 -20.95 4.37 -13.73
C ALA A 167 -22.16 4.66 -12.82
N GLU A 168 -21.92 5.22 -11.64
CA GLU A 168 -22.97 5.68 -10.71
C GLU A 168 -23.82 6.79 -11.36
N LEU A 169 -23.20 7.74 -12.06
CA LEU A 169 -23.89 8.76 -12.84
C LEU A 169 -24.75 8.17 -13.96
N ARG A 170 -24.25 7.15 -14.69
CA ARG A 170 -25.04 6.44 -15.71
C ARG A 170 -26.24 5.72 -15.11
N ALA A 171 -26.09 5.12 -13.93
CA ALA A 171 -27.19 4.45 -13.24
C ALA A 171 -28.23 5.43 -12.71
N ALA A 172 -27.80 6.58 -12.18
CA ALA A 172 -28.67 7.62 -11.65
C ALA A 172 -29.39 8.43 -12.76
N TRP A 173 -28.90 8.38 -14.00
CA TRP A 173 -29.50 9.07 -15.14
C TRP A 173 -29.50 8.22 -16.43
N PRO A 174 -30.38 7.20 -16.52
CA PRO A 174 -30.41 6.26 -17.64
C PRO A 174 -30.67 6.92 -18.99
N ASP A 175 -31.60 7.86 -19.04
CA ASP A 175 -31.98 8.61 -20.26
C ASP A 175 -30.91 9.62 -20.71
N GLY A 176 -29.90 9.85 -19.87
CA GLY A 176 -28.79 10.78 -20.09
C GLY A 176 -27.56 10.18 -20.76
N SER A 177 -27.62 8.95 -21.29
CA SER A 177 -26.46 8.20 -21.81
C SER A 177 -25.52 9.02 -22.69
N ARG A 178 -26.04 9.70 -23.72
CA ARG A 178 -25.27 10.59 -24.62
C ARG A 178 -24.58 11.74 -23.87
N ALA A 179 -25.25 12.32 -22.88
CA ALA A 179 -24.68 13.40 -22.07
C ALA A 179 -23.56 12.89 -21.16
N VAL A 180 -23.73 11.69 -20.57
CA VAL A 180 -22.71 11.06 -19.74
C VAL A 180 -21.48 10.65 -20.56
N ASP A 181 -21.66 10.20 -21.80
CA ASP A 181 -20.56 9.91 -22.71
C ASP A 181 -19.79 11.17 -23.14
N ALA A 182 -20.51 12.27 -23.42
CA ALA A 182 -19.89 13.56 -23.67
C ALA A 182 -19.09 14.06 -22.46
N LEU A 183 -19.58 13.82 -21.23
CA LEU A 183 -18.86 14.13 -19.99
C LEU A 183 -17.60 13.27 -19.84
N ALA A 184 -17.67 11.97 -20.16
CA ALA A 184 -16.54 11.06 -20.11
C ALA A 184 -15.42 11.48 -21.09
N GLU A 185 -15.79 11.92 -22.29
CA GLU A 185 -14.85 12.50 -23.27
C GLU A 185 -14.21 13.81 -22.77
N LEU A 186 -15.02 14.72 -22.23
CA LEU A 186 -14.57 15.98 -21.62
C LEU A 186 -13.62 15.73 -20.44
N ALA A 187 -13.90 14.72 -19.63
CA ALA A 187 -13.08 14.26 -18.52
C ALA A 187 -11.86 13.43 -18.97
N HIS A 188 -11.74 13.12 -20.27
CA HIS A 188 -10.68 12.26 -20.83
C HIS A 188 -10.57 10.88 -20.15
N LEU A 189 -11.68 10.38 -19.61
CA LEU A 189 -11.75 9.02 -19.08
C LEU A 189 -11.60 8.04 -20.25
N GLY A 190 -10.73 7.04 -20.12
CA GLY A 190 -10.35 6.16 -21.24
C GLY A 190 -8.99 6.48 -21.88
N LYS A 191 -8.52 7.73 -21.89
CA LYS A 191 -7.23 8.12 -22.51
C LYS A 191 -6.06 7.97 -21.53
N ARG A 192 -4.84 7.63 -22.00
CA ARG A 192 -3.63 7.61 -21.15
C ARG A 192 -3.32 9.03 -20.65
N ALA A 193 -2.84 9.14 -19.40
CA ALA A 193 -2.36 10.42 -18.88
C ALA A 193 -1.17 10.91 -19.68
N SER A 194 -1.13 12.20 -20.00
CA SER A 194 -0.05 12.82 -20.78
C SER A 194 0.66 13.84 -19.91
N VAL A 195 1.99 13.75 -19.87
CA VAL A 195 2.83 14.70 -19.15
C VAL A 195 2.60 16.13 -19.66
N ALA A 196 2.49 16.32 -20.97
CA ALA A 196 2.21 17.63 -21.57
C ALA A 196 0.88 18.24 -21.08
N ARG A 197 -0.20 17.42 -21.01
CA ARG A 197 -1.49 17.88 -20.49
C ARG A 197 -1.46 18.17 -19.00
N GLY A 198 -0.78 17.35 -18.21
CA GLY A 198 -0.65 17.60 -16.78
C GLY A 198 0.22 18.82 -16.47
N VAL A 199 1.28 19.07 -17.25
CA VAL A 199 2.09 20.29 -17.15
C VAL A 199 1.25 21.50 -17.53
N ALA A 200 0.50 21.45 -18.63
CA ALA A 200 -0.44 22.52 -18.99
C ALA A 200 -1.44 22.78 -17.86
N LEU A 201 -2.01 21.75 -17.24
CA LEU A 201 -2.94 21.85 -16.10
C LEU A 201 -2.30 22.46 -14.84
N LEU A 202 -1.03 22.13 -14.57
CA LEU A 202 -0.28 22.69 -13.45
C LEU A 202 0.05 24.18 -13.69
N LEU A 203 0.41 24.55 -14.92
CA LEU A 203 0.77 25.93 -15.29
C LEU A 203 -0.44 26.84 -15.48
N SER A 204 -1.57 26.31 -15.96
CA SER A 204 -2.79 27.07 -16.22
C SER A 204 -3.77 27.10 -15.04
N GLY A 205 -3.34 26.62 -13.86
CA GLY A 205 -4.15 26.29 -12.67
C GLY A 205 -5.53 26.96 -12.57
N PRO A 206 -5.62 28.27 -12.26
CA PRO A 206 -6.91 28.96 -12.09
C PRO A 206 -7.71 29.11 -13.38
N VAL A 207 -7.04 29.39 -14.51
CA VAL A 207 -7.67 29.67 -15.80
C VAL A 207 -8.26 28.40 -16.41
N ALA A 208 -7.54 27.28 -16.34
CA ALA A 208 -8.05 25.98 -16.79
C ALA A 208 -9.17 25.46 -15.89
N LEU A 209 -9.15 25.77 -14.60
CA LEU A 209 -10.27 25.51 -13.68
C LEU A 209 -11.51 26.30 -14.12
N VAL A 210 -11.39 27.60 -14.39
CA VAL A 210 -12.51 28.45 -14.85
C VAL A 210 -13.06 27.98 -16.19
N TRP A 211 -12.21 27.73 -17.20
CA TRP A 211 -12.64 27.24 -18.51
C TRP A 211 -13.34 25.89 -18.45
N ARG A 212 -12.86 24.98 -17.59
CA ARG A 212 -13.49 23.67 -17.39
C ARG A 212 -14.78 23.78 -16.60
N TRP A 213 -14.83 24.63 -15.59
CA TRP A 213 -16.05 24.93 -14.85
C TRP A 213 -17.11 25.50 -15.79
N TRP A 214 -16.72 26.39 -16.70
CA TRP A 214 -17.58 26.90 -17.77
C TRP A 214 -18.05 25.80 -18.74
N ARG A 215 -17.18 24.86 -19.14
CA ARG A 215 -17.58 23.71 -19.99
C ARG A 215 -18.55 22.76 -19.26
N VAL A 216 -18.31 22.47 -17.99
CA VAL A 216 -19.20 21.65 -17.16
C VAL A 216 -20.52 22.37 -16.92
N TRP A 217 -20.49 23.66 -16.65
CA TRP A 217 -21.69 24.49 -16.50
C TRP A 217 -22.48 24.60 -17.80
N ARG A 218 -21.81 24.73 -18.96
CA ARG A 218 -22.44 24.74 -20.28
C ARG A 218 -23.07 23.37 -20.59
N TRP A 219 -22.36 22.29 -20.28
CA TRP A 219 -22.89 20.92 -20.35
C TRP A 219 -24.10 20.76 -19.42
N GLN A 220 -24.03 21.24 -18.18
CA GLN A 220 -25.12 21.22 -17.19
C GLN A 220 -26.32 22.07 -17.64
N ARG A 221 -26.12 23.23 -18.27
CA ARG A 221 -27.23 24.04 -18.82
C ARG A 221 -27.91 23.36 -20.01
N HIS A 222 -27.13 22.71 -20.86
CA HIS A 222 -27.66 21.97 -22.00
C HIS A 222 -28.43 20.72 -21.56
N CYS A 223 -27.94 20.04 -20.52
CA CYS A 223 -28.51 18.81 -19.98
C CYS A 223 -29.59 19.03 -18.90
N GLY A 224 -29.55 20.15 -18.18
CA GLY A 224 -30.43 20.46 -17.05
C GLY A 224 -31.88 20.73 -17.45
N ARG A 225 -32.14 21.05 -18.72
CA ARG A 225 -33.50 21.04 -19.30
C ARG A 225 -34.08 19.63 -19.44
N ALA A 226 -33.22 18.60 -19.52
CA ALA A 226 -33.63 17.20 -19.67
C ALA A 226 -33.67 16.42 -18.34
N SER A 227 -33.20 17.01 -17.23
CA SER A 227 -33.08 16.33 -15.92
C SER A 227 -33.99 16.94 -14.83
N SER A 228 -35.10 17.59 -15.18
CA SER A 228 -35.86 18.54 -14.33
C SER A 228 -36.71 17.95 -13.18
N GLY A 229 -36.22 16.93 -12.48
CA GLY A 229 -36.83 16.35 -11.27
C GLY A 229 -35.86 16.25 -10.09
N VAL A 230 -36.31 15.70 -8.95
CA VAL A 230 -35.56 15.55 -7.67
C VAL A 230 -34.14 14.95 -7.81
N HIS A 231 -33.83 14.32 -8.94
CA HIS A 231 -32.53 13.74 -9.29
C HIS A 231 -31.50 14.74 -9.88
N ALA A 232 -31.90 15.96 -10.26
CA ALA A 232 -31.01 16.94 -10.91
C ALA A 232 -29.77 17.28 -10.07
N ARG A 233 -29.96 17.45 -8.75
CA ARG A 233 -28.86 17.79 -7.82
C ARG A 233 -27.86 16.64 -7.66
N GLN A 234 -28.36 15.40 -7.63
CA GLN A 234 -27.52 14.20 -7.52
C GLN A 234 -26.69 13.99 -8.80
N VAL A 235 -27.30 14.14 -9.96
CA VAL A 235 -26.63 14.08 -11.27
C VAL A 235 -25.55 15.16 -11.40
N GLN A 236 -25.84 16.39 -10.95
CA GLN A 236 -24.85 17.48 -10.94
C GLN A 236 -23.68 17.20 -9.99
N ALA A 237 -23.95 16.71 -8.78
CA ALA A 237 -22.92 16.36 -7.80
C ALA A 237 -21.99 15.25 -8.34
N LEU A 238 -22.57 14.19 -8.89
CA LEU A 238 -21.82 13.08 -9.49
C LEU A 238 -20.99 13.54 -10.69
N ALA A 239 -21.54 14.38 -11.57
CA ALA A 239 -20.80 14.92 -12.71
C ALA A 239 -19.60 15.78 -12.29
N LEU A 240 -19.76 16.61 -11.26
CA LEU A 240 -18.68 17.40 -10.67
C LEU A 240 -17.60 16.51 -10.04
N GLU A 241 -17.99 15.44 -9.33
CA GLU A 241 -17.05 14.48 -8.75
C GLU A 241 -16.24 13.73 -9.82
N VAL A 242 -16.88 13.29 -10.91
CA VAL A 242 -16.21 12.63 -12.04
C VAL A 242 -15.14 13.53 -12.65
N VAL A 243 -15.46 14.80 -12.90
CA VAL A 243 -14.52 15.77 -13.47
C VAL A 243 -13.39 16.07 -12.49
N ALA A 244 -13.69 16.28 -11.21
CA ALA A 244 -12.67 16.53 -10.18
C ALA A 244 -11.69 15.35 -10.06
N LEU A 245 -12.19 14.11 -10.09
CA LEU A 245 -11.35 12.92 -10.03
C LEU A 245 -10.49 12.75 -11.29
N SER A 246 -11.05 13.01 -12.46
CA SER A 246 -10.28 12.96 -13.72
C SER A 246 -9.10 13.95 -13.74
N GLN A 247 -9.27 15.12 -13.12
CA GLN A 247 -8.21 16.11 -12.96
C GLN A 247 -7.15 15.62 -11.98
N ALA A 248 -7.58 15.05 -10.84
CA ALA A 248 -6.66 14.45 -9.88
C ALA A 248 -5.79 13.36 -10.51
N VAL A 249 -6.33 12.57 -11.45
CA VAL A 249 -5.56 11.56 -12.22
C VAL A 249 -4.43 12.20 -13.03
N GLN A 250 -4.72 13.24 -13.82
CA GLN A 250 -3.71 13.88 -14.68
C GLN A 250 -2.63 14.59 -13.86
N VAL A 251 -3.04 15.29 -12.79
CA VAL A 251 -2.14 15.99 -11.87
C VAL A 251 -1.26 14.99 -11.13
N ALA A 252 -1.84 13.93 -10.56
CA ALA A 252 -1.09 12.91 -9.82
C ALA A 252 -0.11 12.14 -10.71
N ALA A 253 -0.52 11.75 -11.92
CA ALA A 253 0.36 11.05 -12.88
C ALA A 253 1.58 11.90 -13.26
N THR A 254 1.34 13.18 -13.49
CA THR A 254 2.38 14.13 -13.93
C THR A 254 3.29 14.50 -12.77
N ALA A 255 2.72 14.84 -11.60
CA ALA A 255 3.49 15.11 -10.39
C ALA A 255 4.38 13.92 -10.02
N ALA A 256 3.88 12.69 -10.06
CA ALA A 256 4.69 11.49 -9.81
C ALA A 256 5.80 11.30 -10.86
N TRP A 257 5.54 11.56 -12.14
CA TRP A 257 6.55 11.48 -13.19
C TRP A 257 7.67 12.51 -13.00
N VAL A 258 7.30 13.75 -12.66
CA VAL A 258 8.25 14.85 -12.38
C VAL A 258 9.06 14.52 -11.13
N LEU A 259 8.42 14.16 -10.01
CA LEU A 259 9.08 13.89 -8.73
C LEU A 259 10.14 12.78 -8.81
N ARG A 260 9.94 11.76 -9.65
CA ARG A 260 10.95 10.70 -9.89
C ARG A 260 12.28 11.25 -10.39
N ARG A 261 12.27 12.34 -11.17
CA ARG A 261 13.47 12.99 -11.74
C ARG A 261 13.88 14.25 -10.96
N TRP A 262 12.92 14.88 -10.28
CA TRP A 262 13.10 16.12 -9.54
C TRP A 262 14.15 16.04 -8.44
N ARG A 263 14.25 14.87 -7.78
CA ARG A 263 15.27 14.63 -6.76
C ARG A 263 16.69 14.80 -7.32
N ALA A 264 16.95 14.33 -8.54
CA ALA A 264 18.26 14.48 -9.16
C ALA A 264 18.55 15.95 -9.49
N VAL A 265 17.57 16.64 -10.07
CA VAL A 265 17.68 18.08 -10.39
C VAL A 265 17.97 18.91 -9.13
N HIS A 266 17.24 18.68 -8.05
CA HIS A 266 17.43 19.42 -6.80
C HIS A 266 18.80 19.13 -6.16
N LEU A 267 19.29 17.89 -6.25
CA LEU A 267 20.63 17.54 -5.77
C LEU A 267 21.74 18.20 -6.61
N LEU A 268 21.57 18.28 -7.93
CA LEU A 268 22.51 18.98 -8.81
C LEU A 268 22.55 20.49 -8.50
N ALA A 269 21.38 21.11 -8.33
CA ALA A 269 21.27 22.51 -7.91
C ALA A 269 21.94 22.75 -6.54
N ALA A 270 21.75 21.83 -5.59
CA ALA A 270 22.39 21.91 -4.27
C ALA A 270 23.92 21.78 -4.35
N GLY A 271 24.42 20.87 -5.18
CA GLY A 271 25.86 20.71 -5.43
C GLY A 271 26.48 21.96 -6.06
N TRP A 272 25.81 22.54 -7.05
CA TRP A 272 26.23 23.79 -7.68
C TRP A 272 26.26 24.96 -6.70
N MET A 273 25.21 25.10 -5.88
CA MET A 273 25.16 26.12 -4.83
C MET A 273 26.29 25.94 -3.81
N ALA A 274 26.56 24.71 -3.35
CA ALA A 274 27.64 24.47 -2.40
C ALA A 274 29.01 24.89 -2.98
N TRP A 275 29.26 24.57 -4.25
CA TRP A 275 30.48 24.96 -4.96
C TRP A 275 30.59 26.47 -5.15
N ALA A 276 29.52 27.13 -5.63
CA ALA A 276 29.51 28.58 -5.85
C ALA A 276 29.69 29.34 -4.52
N THR A 277 28.99 28.93 -3.47
CA THR A 277 29.13 29.52 -2.12
C THR A 277 30.53 29.32 -1.57
N TRP A 278 31.15 28.14 -1.74
CA TRP A 278 32.54 27.91 -1.34
C TRP A 278 33.51 28.85 -2.06
N LEU A 279 33.36 29.04 -3.37
CA LEU A 279 34.16 30.00 -4.15
C LEU A 279 33.96 31.44 -3.67
N HIS A 280 32.72 31.85 -3.41
CA HIS A 280 32.40 33.18 -2.91
C HIS A 280 33.03 33.45 -1.54
N VAL A 281 32.86 32.53 -0.58
CA VAL A 281 33.46 32.65 0.77
C VAL A 281 34.99 32.65 0.70
N ARG A 282 35.58 31.75 -0.09
CA ARG A 282 37.05 31.70 -0.30
C ARG A 282 37.57 33.00 -0.91
N SER A 283 36.89 33.54 -1.92
CA SER A 283 37.24 34.80 -2.56
C SER A 283 37.17 35.96 -1.57
N ALA A 284 36.11 36.05 -0.76
CA ALA A 284 35.98 37.08 0.27
C ALA A 284 37.14 37.00 1.29
N LEU A 285 37.44 35.81 1.81
CA LEU A 285 38.54 35.61 2.75
C LEU A 285 39.90 36.00 2.15
N ALA A 286 40.13 35.68 0.87
CA ALA A 286 41.38 36.01 0.16
C ALA A 286 41.59 37.52 -0.05
N HIS A 287 40.51 38.29 -0.21
CA HIS A 287 40.56 39.76 -0.34
C HIS A 287 40.57 40.50 1.00
N GLY A 288 40.94 39.81 2.09
CA GLY A 288 41.12 40.43 3.40
C GLY A 288 39.85 40.65 4.21
N TYR A 289 38.69 40.14 3.76
CA TYR A 289 37.48 40.14 4.57
C TYR A 289 37.65 39.17 5.75
N ARG A 290 38.12 39.68 6.89
CA ARG A 290 38.23 38.91 8.13
C ARG A 290 36.85 38.75 8.75
N TRP A 291 36.53 37.52 9.15
CA TRP A 291 35.35 37.22 9.95
C TRP A 291 35.46 38.04 11.24
N PRO A 292 34.56 39.00 11.51
CA PRO A 292 34.61 39.67 12.80
C PRO A 292 34.25 38.58 13.83
N LEU A 293 35.11 38.39 14.82
CA LEU A 293 34.63 37.83 16.08
C LEU A 293 33.41 38.67 16.47
N PRO A 294 32.26 38.05 16.77
CA PRO A 294 31.01 38.79 16.86
C PRO A 294 31.17 39.87 17.94
N GLY A 295 31.01 41.14 17.56
CA GLY A 295 30.64 42.17 18.52
C GLY A 295 29.33 41.76 19.23
N PRO A 296 28.89 42.48 20.27
CA PRO A 296 27.76 42.08 21.11
C PRO A 296 26.52 41.64 20.30
N ILE A 297 26.20 42.31 19.19
CA ILE A 297 25.08 42.00 18.29
C ILE A 297 25.21 40.61 17.63
N GLY A 298 26.42 40.17 17.28
CA GLY A 298 26.67 38.84 16.71
C GLY A 298 26.57 37.71 17.73
N LEU A 299 26.94 37.97 18.98
CA LEU A 299 26.80 37.02 20.10
C LEU A 299 25.31 36.82 20.44
N TRP A 300 24.54 37.91 20.49
CA TRP A 300 23.09 37.85 20.68
C TRP A 300 22.38 37.12 19.55
N GLY A 301 22.77 37.35 18.29
CA GLY A 301 22.22 36.63 17.14
C GLY A 301 22.50 35.12 17.16
N ALA A 302 23.73 34.73 17.49
CA ALA A 302 24.10 33.33 17.64
C ALA A 302 23.40 32.68 18.85
N ALA A 303 23.24 33.40 19.96
CA ALA A 303 22.54 32.93 21.15
C ALA A 303 21.03 32.77 20.91
N VAL A 304 20.38 33.70 20.20
CA VAL A 304 18.97 33.61 19.82
C VAL A 304 18.76 32.48 18.83
N ALA A 305 19.62 32.34 17.81
CA ALA A 305 19.56 31.21 16.89
C ALA A 305 19.75 29.86 17.61
N ALA A 306 20.70 29.78 18.55
CA ALA A 306 20.91 28.60 19.39
C ALA A 306 19.70 28.33 20.31
N LEU A 307 19.10 29.35 20.91
CA LEU A 307 17.89 29.24 21.74
C LEU A 307 16.67 28.79 20.94
N VAL A 308 16.48 29.30 19.72
CA VAL A 308 15.41 28.85 18.81
C VAL A 308 15.67 27.40 18.41
N VAL A 309 16.91 27.02 18.07
CA VAL A 309 17.27 25.62 17.78
C VAL A 309 17.02 24.72 19.00
N VAL A 310 17.43 25.13 20.20
CA VAL A 310 17.20 24.39 21.45
C VAL A 310 15.71 24.29 21.77
N ALA A 311 14.94 25.36 21.61
CA ALA A 311 13.49 25.37 21.84
C ALA A 311 12.75 24.49 20.82
N LEU A 312 13.15 24.52 19.55
CA LEU A 312 12.59 23.67 18.51
C LEU A 312 12.95 22.19 18.76
N VAL A 313 14.20 21.92 19.14
CA VAL A 313 14.66 20.57 19.53
C VAL A 313 13.92 20.09 20.78
N ARG A 314 13.67 20.96 21.76
CA ARG A 314 12.90 20.66 22.99
C ARG A 314 11.44 20.39 22.69
N GLU A 315 10.79 21.18 21.84
CA GLU A 315 9.40 20.99 21.41
C GLU A 315 9.25 19.70 20.58
N LEU A 316 10.20 19.43 19.68
CA LEU A 316 10.27 18.18 18.92
C LEU A 316 10.58 16.97 19.84
N TRP A 317 11.34 17.17 20.92
CA TRP A 317 11.61 16.16 21.94
C TRP A 317 10.38 15.89 22.81
N TRP A 318 9.69 16.93 23.29
CA TRP A 318 8.43 16.84 24.04
C TRP A 318 7.35 16.10 23.24
N ARG A 319 7.17 16.47 21.96
CA ARG A 319 6.27 15.76 21.04
C ARG A 319 6.67 14.29 20.84
N ARG A 320 7.97 13.96 20.87
CA ARG A 320 8.43 12.55 20.88
C ARG A 320 8.11 11.85 22.18
N THR A 321 8.26 12.48 23.34
CA THR A 321 7.95 11.85 24.64
C THR A 321 6.46 11.50 24.70
N VAL A 322 5.60 12.43 24.26
CA VAL A 322 4.15 12.23 24.17
C VAL A 322 3.77 11.20 23.08
N GLN A 323 4.41 11.24 21.90
CA GLN A 323 4.14 10.26 20.82
C GLN A 323 4.71 8.86 21.12
N ARG A 324 5.80 8.73 21.88
CA ARG A 324 6.32 7.47 22.43
C ARG A 324 5.39 6.91 23.51
N GLY A 325 4.68 7.77 24.24
CA GLY A 325 3.59 7.37 25.12
C GLY A 325 2.36 6.85 24.36
N LEU A 326 2.09 7.36 23.16
CA LEU A 326 0.89 6.99 22.37
C LEU A 326 1.11 5.86 21.35
N ALA A 327 2.32 5.69 20.81
CA ALA A 327 2.69 4.52 20.03
C ALA A 327 3.21 3.48 21.02
N LYS A 328 2.42 2.44 21.33
CA LYS A 328 2.74 1.34 22.26
C LYS A 328 4.20 0.89 22.13
N ALA A 329 5.12 1.53 22.84
CA ALA A 329 6.45 1.01 23.09
C ALA A 329 6.23 -0.03 24.17
N ARG A 330 5.94 -1.27 23.75
CA ARG A 330 5.88 -2.37 24.70
C ARG A 330 7.29 -2.53 25.31
N PRO A 331 7.38 -2.78 26.63
CA PRO A 331 8.65 -3.19 27.22
C PRO A 331 9.16 -4.44 26.49
N LYS A 332 10.48 -4.68 26.58
CA LYS A 332 11.15 -5.86 26.05
C LYS A 332 10.28 -7.10 26.32
N GLN A 333 9.84 -7.80 25.28
CA GLN A 333 9.24 -9.12 25.49
C GLN A 333 10.36 -10.00 26.04
N ASP A 334 10.26 -10.41 27.30
CA ASP A 334 11.17 -11.37 27.90
C ASP A 334 10.83 -12.76 27.33
N GLY A 335 11.43 -13.07 26.17
CA GLY A 335 11.21 -14.31 25.44
C GLY A 335 11.83 -14.30 24.04
N PRO A 336 11.95 -15.46 23.39
CA PRO A 336 12.35 -15.53 21.98
C PRO A 336 11.33 -14.77 21.10
N PRO A 337 11.78 -14.14 20.00
CA PRO A 337 10.88 -13.39 19.12
C PRO A 337 9.76 -14.29 18.61
N PRO A 338 8.53 -13.76 18.50
CA PRO A 338 7.37 -14.55 18.13
C PRO A 338 7.56 -15.18 16.76
N GLU A 339 7.23 -16.47 16.63
CA GLU A 339 7.46 -17.20 15.39
C GLU A 339 6.53 -16.65 14.30
N PRO A 340 7.08 -16.22 13.14
CA PRO A 340 6.26 -15.69 12.08
C PRO A 340 5.40 -16.79 11.43
N PRO A 341 4.23 -16.43 10.87
CA PRO A 341 3.39 -17.40 10.20
C PRO A 341 4.10 -17.92 8.93
N PRO A 342 3.79 -19.16 8.50
CA PRO A 342 4.35 -19.69 7.26
C PRO A 342 3.82 -18.97 6.01
N THR A 343 2.77 -18.15 6.15
CA THR A 343 2.21 -17.30 5.10
C THR A 343 3.04 -16.04 4.87
N LEU A 344 2.69 -15.25 3.85
CA LEU A 344 3.35 -13.98 3.57
C LEU A 344 3.32 -13.04 4.79
N HIS A 345 4.48 -12.59 5.23
CA HIS A 345 4.64 -11.66 6.35
C HIS A 345 5.86 -10.75 6.14
N PRO A 346 5.95 -9.61 6.86
CA PRO A 346 7.09 -8.71 6.73
C PRO A 346 8.33 -9.24 7.45
N TRP A 347 9.47 -9.17 6.79
CA TRP A 347 10.79 -9.24 7.40
C TRP A 347 11.40 -7.84 7.41
N VAL A 348 11.88 -7.40 8.58
CA VAL A 348 12.46 -6.07 8.76
C VAL A 348 13.98 -6.19 8.86
N ASP A 349 14.69 -5.55 7.93
CA ASP A 349 16.15 -5.42 7.96
C ASP A 349 16.54 -4.41 9.06
N PRO A 350 17.14 -4.85 10.18
CA PRO A 350 17.52 -3.95 11.26
C PRO A 350 18.64 -2.98 10.84
N SER A 351 19.44 -3.32 9.82
CA SER A 351 20.51 -2.46 9.32
C SER A 351 19.97 -1.28 8.50
N ARG A 352 18.87 -1.49 7.77
CA ARG A 352 18.19 -0.46 6.96
C ARG A 352 17.06 0.25 7.70
N CYS A 353 16.45 -0.37 8.71
CA CYS A 353 15.23 0.13 9.36
C CYS A 353 15.45 1.44 10.11
N MET A 354 14.87 2.54 9.63
CA MET A 354 15.10 3.86 10.24
C MET A 354 14.14 4.26 11.39
N ALA A 355 13.42 3.30 11.97
CA ALA A 355 12.51 3.54 13.09
C ALA A 355 11.37 4.54 12.82
N SER A 356 10.91 4.68 11.57
CA SER A 356 9.93 5.72 11.21
C SER A 356 8.52 5.50 11.78
N ALA A 357 8.23 4.31 12.31
CA ALA A 357 6.89 3.83 12.68
C ALA A 357 5.88 3.81 11.51
N ALA A 358 6.29 4.11 10.27
CA ALA A 358 5.37 4.17 9.13
C ALA A 358 4.70 2.82 8.87
N CYS A 359 5.47 1.73 9.02
CA CYS A 359 4.96 0.37 8.90
C CYS A 359 3.89 0.03 9.94
N VAL A 360 4.13 0.40 11.20
CA VAL A 360 3.18 0.23 12.33
C VAL A 360 1.90 1.01 12.07
N ALA A 361 2.03 2.30 11.73
CA ALA A 361 0.89 3.18 11.50
C ALA A 361 0.08 2.84 10.23
N SER A 362 0.72 2.20 9.24
CA SER A 362 0.06 1.78 7.99
C SER A 362 -0.64 0.42 8.08
N CYS A 363 -0.44 -0.32 9.17
CA CYS A 363 -1.02 -1.65 9.31
C CYS A 363 -2.47 -1.52 9.79
N PRO A 364 -3.48 -2.00 9.03
CA PRO A 364 -4.88 -1.95 9.43
C PRO A 364 -5.17 -2.86 10.63
N GLU A 365 -4.40 -3.93 10.82
CA GLU A 365 -4.53 -4.84 11.94
C GLU A 365 -3.77 -4.33 13.20
N GLY A 366 -2.81 -3.41 13.02
CA GLY A 366 -2.21 -2.59 14.08
C GLY A 366 -1.12 -3.22 14.97
N ASP A 367 -1.05 -4.55 15.11
CA ASP A 367 -0.17 -5.24 16.09
C ASP A 367 0.87 -6.20 15.48
N ILE A 368 0.95 -6.31 14.15
CA ILE A 368 1.97 -7.17 13.49
C ILE A 368 3.39 -6.66 13.74
N LEU A 369 3.56 -5.34 13.68
CA LEU A 369 4.85 -4.68 13.80
C LEU A 369 4.81 -3.69 14.95
N ALA A 370 5.84 -3.71 15.78
CA ALA A 370 6.07 -2.70 16.81
C ALA A 370 7.46 -2.07 16.65
N LEU A 371 7.67 -0.94 17.34
CA LEU A 371 8.99 -0.38 17.53
C LEU A 371 9.59 -0.92 18.83
N VAL A 372 10.48 -1.89 18.71
CA VAL A 372 11.23 -2.46 19.83
C VAL A 372 12.67 -1.97 19.74
N GLU A 373 13.17 -1.36 20.82
CA GLU A 373 14.53 -0.76 20.87
C GLU A 373 14.80 0.24 19.72
N GLY A 374 13.76 0.94 19.26
CA GLY A 374 13.87 1.88 18.14
C GLY A 374 14.12 1.21 16.79
N ARG A 375 13.73 -0.06 16.61
CA ARG A 375 13.68 -0.72 15.30
C ARG A 375 12.31 -1.35 15.11
N GLY A 376 11.85 -1.40 13.86
CA GLY A 376 10.68 -2.21 13.52
C GLY A 376 11.00 -3.68 13.78
N ARG A 377 10.21 -4.33 14.61
CA ARG A 377 10.26 -5.78 14.84
C ARG A 377 8.86 -6.35 14.75
N LEU A 378 8.77 -7.66 14.51
CA LEU A 378 7.51 -8.39 14.63
C LEU A 378 7.09 -8.40 16.10
N ASP A 379 5.81 -8.10 16.35
CA ASP A 379 5.19 -8.14 17.68
C ASP A 379 4.15 -9.26 17.73
N GLU A 380 3.12 -9.21 16.88
CA GLU A 380 2.17 -10.31 16.70
C GLU A 380 2.10 -10.75 15.22
N PRO A 381 3.15 -11.43 14.72
CA PRO A 381 3.25 -11.76 13.30
C PRO A 381 2.13 -12.72 12.84
N SER A 382 1.56 -13.51 13.74
CA SER A 382 0.44 -14.41 13.48
C SER A 382 -0.82 -13.67 13.00
N HIS A 383 -0.97 -12.40 13.36
CA HIS A 383 -2.08 -11.55 12.92
C HIS A 383 -1.89 -11.04 11.49
N CYS A 384 -0.72 -11.21 10.90
CA CYS A 384 -0.45 -10.72 9.56
C CYS A 384 -1.29 -11.44 8.50
N ILE A 385 -2.08 -10.66 7.77
CA ILE A 385 -2.88 -11.13 6.63
C ILE A 385 -2.13 -11.02 5.28
N GLY A 386 -0.87 -10.58 5.28
CA GLY A 386 -0.07 -10.47 4.05
C GLY A 386 -0.50 -9.36 3.08
N HIS A 387 -1.09 -8.26 3.57
CA HIS A 387 -1.54 -7.15 2.71
C HIS A 387 -0.39 -6.26 2.19
N GLY A 388 0.80 -6.32 2.80
CA GLY A 388 2.01 -5.67 2.31
C GLY A 388 2.13 -4.16 2.49
N ALA A 389 1.16 -3.48 3.14
CA ALA A 389 1.21 -2.02 3.27
C ALA A 389 2.41 -1.53 4.10
N CYS A 390 2.90 -2.36 5.03
CA CYS A 390 4.12 -2.09 5.79
C CYS A 390 5.35 -1.91 4.89
N ALA A 391 5.50 -2.77 3.86
CA ALA A 391 6.59 -2.69 2.90
C ALA A 391 6.45 -1.45 2.00
N ALA A 392 5.25 -1.22 1.46
CA ALA A 392 4.97 -0.07 0.58
C ALA A 392 5.15 1.28 1.27
N ASN A 393 4.86 1.37 2.58
CA ASN A 393 5.01 2.60 3.37
C ASN A 393 6.38 2.71 4.06
N CYS A 394 7.31 1.78 3.82
CA CYS A 394 8.64 1.86 4.40
C CYS A 394 9.51 2.88 3.63
N PRO A 395 9.88 4.02 4.22
CA PRO A 395 10.56 5.12 3.51
C PRO A 395 12.00 4.79 3.07
N VAL A 396 12.55 3.68 3.56
CA VAL A 396 13.93 3.21 3.32
C VAL A 396 13.95 1.79 2.76
N GLU A 397 12.77 1.24 2.43
CA GLU A 397 12.61 -0.12 1.90
C GLU A 397 13.32 -1.16 2.77
N ALA A 398 13.28 -0.97 4.10
CA ALA A 398 13.85 -1.91 5.06
C ALA A 398 12.95 -3.12 5.31
N ILE A 399 11.79 -3.20 4.66
CA ILE A 399 10.82 -4.27 4.85
C ILE A 399 10.70 -5.04 3.54
N SER A 400 11.00 -6.33 3.60
CA SER A 400 10.74 -7.30 2.53
C SER A 400 9.57 -8.18 2.94
N LEU A 401 8.74 -8.62 2.00
CA LEU A 401 7.70 -9.62 2.29
C LEU A 401 8.27 -11.00 1.99
N VAL A 402 8.18 -11.92 2.94
CA VAL A 402 8.82 -13.24 2.88
C VAL A 402 7.81 -14.34 3.22
N PHE A 403 8.18 -15.59 2.90
CA PHE A 403 7.38 -16.79 3.11
C PHE A 403 8.10 -17.78 4.03
N GLY A 404 7.33 -18.60 4.77
CA GLY A 404 7.85 -19.61 5.69
C GLY A 404 8.40 -19.03 7.00
N SER A 405 8.61 -19.86 8.01
CA SER A 405 9.34 -19.47 9.23
C SER A 405 10.77 -20.00 9.17
N LEU A 406 11.63 -19.58 10.10
CA LEU A 406 13.00 -20.11 10.22
C LEU A 406 13.02 -21.64 10.42
N LYS A 407 11.98 -22.19 11.06
CA LYS A 407 11.86 -23.62 11.36
C LYS A 407 11.07 -24.38 10.29
N ARG A 408 10.18 -23.69 9.56
CA ARG A 408 9.26 -24.30 8.60
C ARG A 408 9.31 -23.59 7.26
N GLY A 409 9.88 -24.30 6.29
CA GLY A 409 9.85 -23.90 4.89
C GLY A 409 8.44 -23.78 4.32
N ALA A 410 8.22 -22.85 3.41
CA ALA A 410 7.03 -22.79 2.56
C ALA A 410 7.45 -23.01 1.10
N ASP A 411 6.89 -24.05 0.47
CA ASP A 411 7.09 -24.32 -0.95
C ASP A 411 6.30 -23.32 -1.78
N ILE A 412 7.01 -22.42 -2.46
CA ILE A 412 6.44 -21.41 -3.35
C ILE A 412 7.01 -21.65 -4.75
N PRO A 413 6.17 -21.69 -5.80
CA PRO A 413 6.66 -21.75 -7.17
C PRO A 413 7.48 -20.50 -7.54
N ASP A 414 8.50 -20.66 -8.37
CA ASP A 414 9.23 -19.52 -8.94
C ASP A 414 8.28 -18.75 -9.87
N VAL A 415 7.99 -17.48 -9.54
CA VAL A 415 7.09 -16.61 -10.33
C VAL A 415 7.81 -15.34 -10.74
N SER A 416 7.77 -15.00 -12.03
CA SER A 416 8.30 -13.75 -12.56
C SER A 416 7.40 -12.55 -12.20
N PRO A 417 7.89 -11.30 -12.34
CA PRO A 417 7.05 -10.10 -12.18
C PRO A 417 5.83 -10.03 -13.12
N THR A 418 5.82 -10.82 -14.20
CA THR A 418 4.69 -10.94 -15.14
C THR A 418 3.78 -12.13 -14.82
N PHE A 419 3.89 -12.69 -13.60
CA PHE A 419 3.10 -13.82 -13.11
C PHE A 419 3.38 -15.16 -13.82
N GLN A 420 4.46 -15.28 -14.58
CA GLN A 420 4.80 -16.50 -15.29
C GLN A 420 5.61 -17.43 -14.37
N ALA A 421 5.29 -18.72 -14.37
CA ALA A 421 6.07 -19.75 -13.71
C ALA A 421 7.43 -19.95 -14.41
N SER A 422 8.29 -20.81 -13.87
CA SER A 422 9.55 -21.17 -14.51
C SER A 422 9.38 -21.88 -15.87
N VAL A 423 8.17 -22.37 -16.16
CA VAL A 423 7.79 -22.98 -17.44
C VAL A 423 7.10 -21.91 -18.28
N PRO A 424 7.67 -21.52 -19.43
CA PRO A 424 7.07 -20.53 -20.31
C PRO A 424 5.64 -20.92 -20.68
N GLY A 425 4.72 -19.96 -20.62
CA GLY A 425 3.31 -20.16 -20.95
C GLY A 425 2.41 -20.61 -19.80
N ILE A 426 2.97 -21.03 -18.67
CA ILE A 426 2.24 -21.26 -17.42
C ILE A 426 2.29 -20.00 -16.56
N TYR A 427 1.14 -19.51 -16.13
CA TYR A 427 0.98 -18.34 -15.26
C TYR A 427 0.31 -18.73 -13.96
N LEU A 428 0.59 -17.99 -12.89
CA LEU A 428 0.12 -18.27 -11.54
C LEU A 428 -0.54 -17.02 -10.95
N ALA A 429 -1.70 -17.18 -10.32
CA ALA A 429 -2.36 -16.09 -9.62
C ALA A 429 -3.04 -16.54 -8.32
N GLY A 430 -3.23 -15.58 -7.42
CA GLY A 430 -3.90 -15.80 -6.14
C GLY A 430 -3.01 -16.46 -5.10
N GLU A 431 -3.61 -17.39 -4.35
CA GLU A 431 -2.96 -17.93 -3.16
C GLU A 431 -1.71 -18.78 -3.48
N LEU A 432 -1.58 -19.28 -4.72
CA LEU A 432 -0.40 -19.99 -5.22
C LEU A 432 0.86 -19.10 -5.27
N THR A 433 0.70 -17.80 -5.52
CA THR A 433 1.81 -16.84 -5.46
C THR A 433 2.02 -16.31 -4.03
N GLY A 434 1.30 -16.90 -3.06
CA GLY A 434 1.36 -16.61 -1.65
C GLY A 434 0.71 -15.29 -1.19
N MET A 435 -0.07 -14.62 -2.04
CA MET A 435 -0.87 -13.46 -1.64
C MET A 435 -2.35 -13.83 -1.45
N GLY A 436 -2.68 -14.50 -0.34
CA GLY A 436 -3.98 -15.15 -0.12
C GLY A 436 -5.19 -14.27 0.19
N LEU A 437 -5.10 -12.95 0.04
CA LEU A 437 -6.25 -12.06 0.21
C LEU A 437 -7.10 -12.04 -1.06
N ILE A 438 -8.43 -12.04 -0.89
CA ILE A 438 -9.41 -11.97 -2.01
C ILE A 438 -9.08 -10.83 -2.98
N ARG A 439 -8.82 -9.63 -2.45
CA ARG A 439 -8.40 -8.47 -3.25
C ARG A 439 -7.14 -8.73 -4.07
N ASN A 440 -6.12 -9.33 -3.46
CA ASN A 440 -4.85 -9.57 -4.13
C ASN A 440 -5.03 -10.65 -5.20
N ALA A 441 -5.78 -11.71 -4.89
CA ALA A 441 -6.12 -12.76 -5.85
C ALA A 441 -6.84 -12.19 -7.09
N VAL A 442 -7.84 -11.35 -6.88
CA VAL A 442 -8.57 -10.66 -7.97
C VAL A 442 -7.65 -9.78 -8.81
N GLU A 443 -6.84 -8.95 -8.16
CA GLU A 443 -5.99 -7.98 -8.85
C GLU A 443 -4.82 -8.62 -9.59
N GLN A 444 -4.19 -9.65 -9.00
CA GLN A 444 -3.13 -10.43 -9.64
C GLN A 444 -3.65 -11.15 -10.88
N ALA A 445 -4.79 -11.83 -10.79
CA ALA A 445 -5.38 -12.52 -11.92
C ALA A 445 -5.69 -11.56 -13.07
N ARG A 446 -6.23 -10.37 -12.76
CA ARG A 446 -6.46 -9.30 -13.73
C ARG A 446 -5.16 -8.85 -14.42
N GLN A 447 -4.08 -8.67 -13.66
CA GLN A 447 -2.77 -8.29 -14.19
C GLN A 447 -2.14 -9.40 -15.03
N ALA A 448 -2.20 -10.65 -14.54
CA ALA A 448 -1.68 -11.84 -15.22
C ALA A 448 -2.35 -12.00 -16.60
N VAL A 449 -3.66 -11.87 -16.70
CA VAL A 449 -4.37 -11.90 -18.00
C VAL A 449 -3.95 -10.74 -18.90
N GLY A 450 -3.61 -9.57 -18.34
CA GLY A 450 -3.00 -8.48 -19.09
C GLY A 450 -1.67 -8.87 -19.74
N PHE A 451 -0.77 -9.50 -18.98
CA PHE A 451 0.51 -9.99 -19.51
C PHE A 451 0.36 -11.15 -20.48
N ILE A 452 -0.60 -12.05 -20.24
CA ILE A 452 -0.96 -13.15 -21.16
C ILE A 452 -1.42 -12.56 -22.50
N ALA A 453 -2.23 -11.49 -22.49
CA ALA A 453 -2.66 -10.82 -23.72
C ALA A 453 -1.48 -10.25 -24.52
N ASP A 454 -0.51 -9.63 -23.83
CA ASP A 454 0.73 -9.16 -24.47
C ASP A 454 1.56 -10.32 -25.02
N ASP A 455 1.58 -11.45 -24.32
CA ASP A 455 2.33 -12.63 -24.71
C ASP A 455 1.74 -13.33 -25.93
N LEU A 456 0.43 -13.55 -25.94
CA LEU A 456 -0.32 -14.10 -27.07
C LEU A 456 -0.18 -13.23 -28.33
N ARG A 457 -0.11 -11.89 -28.17
CA ARG A 457 0.14 -10.96 -29.28
C ARG A 457 1.54 -11.09 -29.89
N ARG A 458 2.54 -11.45 -29.08
CA ARG A 458 3.92 -11.64 -29.54
C ARG A 458 4.13 -13.02 -30.16
N ASP A 459 3.33 -14.00 -29.76
CA ASP A 459 3.40 -15.36 -30.26
C ASP A 459 2.78 -15.44 -31.67
N GLN A 460 3.65 -15.43 -32.68
CA GLN A 460 3.30 -15.42 -34.11
C GLN A 460 2.80 -16.76 -34.65
N ARG A 461 2.77 -17.83 -33.83
CA ARG A 461 2.28 -19.13 -34.26
C ARG A 461 0.78 -19.07 -34.53
N PRO A 462 0.29 -19.62 -35.67
CA PRO A 462 -1.14 -19.70 -35.94
C PRO A 462 -1.82 -20.56 -34.88
N ASN A 463 -3.01 -20.14 -34.43
CA ASN A 463 -3.76 -20.93 -33.47
C ASN A 463 -4.33 -22.18 -34.18
N ALA A 464 -3.95 -23.37 -33.71
CA ALA A 464 -4.47 -24.61 -34.26
C ALA A 464 -5.97 -24.74 -33.96
N HIS A 465 -6.70 -25.37 -34.88
CA HIS A 465 -8.15 -25.54 -34.73
C HIS A 465 -8.47 -26.36 -33.48
N GLY A 466 -9.33 -25.83 -32.59
CA GLY A 466 -9.70 -26.48 -31.33
C GLY A 466 -8.77 -26.17 -30.13
N VAL A 467 -7.71 -25.37 -30.33
CA VAL A 467 -6.84 -24.89 -29.25
C VAL A 467 -7.33 -23.53 -28.76
N ARG A 468 -7.53 -23.38 -27.45
CA ARG A 468 -7.91 -22.11 -26.82
C ARG A 468 -6.68 -21.21 -26.65
N ASP A 469 -6.86 -19.90 -26.62
CA ASP A 469 -5.77 -18.99 -26.25
C ASP A 469 -5.34 -19.18 -24.79
N LEU A 470 -6.31 -19.38 -23.90
CA LEU A 470 -6.08 -19.46 -22.45
C LEU A 470 -6.96 -20.51 -21.76
N CYS A 471 -6.35 -21.43 -21.02
CA CYS A 471 -7.06 -22.24 -20.02
C CYS A 471 -6.83 -21.66 -18.62
N ILE A 472 -7.90 -21.36 -17.90
CA ILE A 472 -7.86 -20.89 -16.51
C ILE A 472 -8.28 -22.06 -15.62
N VAL A 473 -7.46 -22.42 -14.62
CA VAL A 473 -7.78 -23.55 -13.74
C VAL A 473 -8.17 -23.05 -12.35
N GLY A 474 -9.42 -23.32 -11.97
CA GLY A 474 -10.10 -22.85 -10.77
C GLY A 474 -10.90 -21.57 -11.03
N ALA A 475 -12.12 -21.49 -10.48
CA ALA A 475 -13.04 -20.35 -10.55
C ALA A 475 -13.29 -19.71 -9.17
N GLY A 476 -12.30 -19.79 -8.27
CA GLY A 476 -12.23 -18.94 -7.07
C GLY A 476 -12.07 -17.46 -7.41
N PRO A 477 -11.89 -16.54 -6.43
CA PRO A 477 -11.78 -15.10 -6.71
C PRO A 477 -10.70 -14.71 -7.73
N ALA A 478 -9.54 -15.39 -7.74
CA ALA A 478 -8.54 -15.20 -8.80
C ALA A 478 -9.07 -15.67 -10.16
N GLY A 479 -9.56 -16.90 -10.25
CA GLY A 479 -10.05 -17.51 -11.48
C GLY A 479 -11.23 -16.78 -12.11
N PHE A 480 -12.21 -16.41 -11.29
CA PHE A 480 -13.35 -15.63 -11.74
C PHE A 480 -12.94 -14.24 -12.26
N SER A 481 -12.01 -13.57 -11.57
CA SER A 481 -11.42 -12.32 -12.07
C SER A 481 -10.68 -12.55 -13.41
N ALA A 482 -9.90 -13.62 -13.53
CA ALA A 482 -9.23 -13.95 -14.79
C ALA A 482 -10.22 -14.19 -15.93
N ALA A 483 -11.31 -14.91 -15.68
CA ALA A 483 -12.32 -15.22 -16.68
C ALA A 483 -13.01 -13.94 -17.20
N LEU A 484 -13.39 -13.03 -16.29
CA LEU A 484 -13.92 -11.72 -16.67
C LEU A 484 -12.87 -10.85 -17.38
N ALA A 485 -11.61 -10.91 -16.98
CA ALA A 485 -10.51 -10.17 -17.62
C ALA A 485 -10.21 -10.68 -19.04
N ALA A 486 -10.36 -11.99 -19.28
CA ALA A 486 -10.21 -12.62 -20.58
C ALA A 486 -11.35 -12.18 -21.51
N LEU A 487 -12.60 -12.22 -21.02
CA LEU A 487 -13.76 -11.67 -21.73
C LEU A 487 -13.57 -10.18 -22.10
N GLU A 488 -13.15 -9.34 -21.14
CA GLU A 488 -12.88 -7.91 -21.35
C GLU A 488 -11.86 -7.67 -22.48
N ARG A 489 -10.92 -8.61 -22.67
CA ARG A 489 -9.86 -8.55 -23.66
C ARG A 489 -10.15 -9.35 -24.93
N LYS A 490 -11.31 -10.01 -25.03
CA LYS A 490 -11.67 -10.89 -26.13
C LYS A 490 -10.65 -12.01 -26.37
N ILE A 491 -10.10 -12.56 -25.29
CA ILE A 491 -9.22 -13.74 -25.34
C ILE A 491 -10.11 -14.98 -25.37
N ASP A 492 -9.87 -15.91 -26.29
CA ASP A 492 -10.59 -17.18 -26.33
C ASP A 492 -10.14 -18.06 -25.15
N ALA A 493 -10.93 -18.05 -24.08
CA ALA A 493 -10.57 -18.70 -22.83
C ALA A 493 -11.62 -19.73 -22.39
N VAL A 494 -11.16 -20.74 -21.66
CA VAL A 494 -12.00 -21.68 -20.90
C VAL A 494 -11.56 -21.70 -19.45
N THR A 495 -12.50 -21.61 -18.52
CA THR A 495 -12.23 -21.76 -17.08
C THR A 495 -12.69 -23.13 -16.63
N LEU A 496 -11.82 -23.91 -15.98
CA LEU A 496 -12.15 -25.24 -15.47
C LEU A 496 -12.34 -25.15 -13.95
N GLU A 497 -13.49 -25.56 -13.43
CA GLU A 497 -13.82 -25.55 -12.00
C GLU A 497 -14.27 -26.94 -11.55
N GLN A 498 -13.73 -27.40 -10.42
CA GLN A 498 -14.08 -28.72 -9.87
C GLN A 498 -15.47 -28.73 -9.23
N ALA A 499 -15.90 -27.61 -8.65
CA ALA A 499 -17.22 -27.45 -8.06
C ALA A 499 -18.29 -27.24 -9.14
N ASP A 500 -19.55 -27.20 -8.70
CA ASP A 500 -20.73 -26.84 -9.49
C ASP A 500 -21.00 -25.32 -9.50
N SER A 501 -20.15 -24.54 -8.84
CA SER A 501 -20.36 -23.12 -8.60
C SER A 501 -19.04 -22.35 -8.52
N ILE A 502 -19.09 -21.07 -8.87
CA ILE A 502 -17.93 -20.16 -8.81
C ILE A 502 -17.68 -19.60 -7.40
N GLY A 503 -16.52 -18.99 -7.16
CA GLY A 503 -16.20 -18.32 -5.89
C GLY A 503 -15.33 -19.17 -4.95
N GLY A 504 -15.21 -20.47 -5.23
CA GLY A 504 -14.24 -21.37 -4.60
C GLY A 504 -14.27 -21.31 -3.08
N ALA A 505 -13.12 -21.02 -2.46
CA ALA A 505 -12.98 -20.99 -1.00
C ALA A 505 -13.92 -20.01 -0.29
N ILE A 506 -14.41 -18.96 -0.96
CA ILE A 506 -15.32 -17.99 -0.35
C ILE A 506 -16.64 -18.65 0.04
N ARG A 507 -17.22 -19.50 -0.82
CA ARG A 507 -18.50 -20.17 -0.54
C ARG A 507 -18.43 -21.09 0.67
N ARG A 508 -17.27 -21.71 0.83
CA ARG A 508 -16.93 -22.69 1.87
C ARG A 508 -16.63 -22.08 3.23
N TYR A 509 -16.57 -20.75 3.33
CA TYR A 509 -16.49 -20.11 4.63
C TYR A 509 -17.76 -20.37 5.45
N PRO A 510 -17.68 -20.42 6.79
CA PRO A 510 -18.86 -20.51 7.64
C PRO A 510 -19.88 -19.41 7.36
N ARG A 511 -21.16 -19.70 7.62
CA ARG A 511 -22.22 -18.68 7.51
C ARG A 511 -21.91 -17.43 8.33
N ARG A 512 -22.27 -16.25 7.80
CA ARG A 512 -22.05 -14.93 8.41
C ARG A 512 -20.59 -14.56 8.69
N LYS A 513 -19.62 -15.27 8.09
CA LYS A 513 -18.20 -14.89 8.23
C LYS A 513 -17.97 -13.50 7.62
N LEU A 514 -17.35 -12.61 8.40
CA LEU A 514 -16.88 -11.32 7.90
C LEU A 514 -15.70 -11.53 6.93
N VAL A 515 -15.80 -10.93 5.76
CA VAL A 515 -14.83 -11.00 4.68
C VAL A 515 -14.58 -9.59 4.11
N MET A 516 -13.54 -9.46 3.27
CA MET A 516 -13.20 -8.24 2.53
C MET A 516 -12.90 -7.02 3.41
N THR A 517 -11.62 -6.79 3.70
CA THR A 517 -11.17 -5.61 4.46
C THR A 517 -10.77 -4.42 3.59
N ALA A 518 -10.80 -4.56 2.26
CA ALA A 518 -10.29 -3.57 1.31
C ALA A 518 -10.99 -3.65 -0.05
N PRO A 519 -11.10 -2.51 -0.77
CA PRO A 519 -11.72 -2.46 -2.09
C PRO A 519 -10.85 -3.13 -3.16
N MET A 520 -11.49 -3.66 -4.20
CA MET A 520 -10.84 -4.33 -5.33
C MET A 520 -11.41 -3.86 -6.66
N ARG A 521 -10.72 -4.13 -7.78
CA ARG A 521 -11.22 -3.83 -9.13
C ARG A 521 -11.61 -5.14 -9.81
N MET A 522 -12.90 -5.31 -10.09
CA MET A 522 -13.41 -6.44 -10.85
C MET A 522 -13.46 -6.09 -12.35
N PRO A 523 -12.91 -6.93 -13.24
CA PRO A 523 -13.05 -6.73 -14.68
C PRO A 523 -14.52 -6.73 -15.10
N LEU A 524 -14.87 -5.99 -16.17
CA LEU A 524 -16.25 -5.79 -16.66
C LEU A 524 -17.22 -5.08 -15.68
N HIS A 525 -16.85 -4.88 -14.42
CA HIS A 525 -17.67 -4.20 -13.41
C HIS A 525 -17.06 -2.86 -12.94
N GLY A 526 -15.75 -2.81 -12.70
CA GLY A 526 -15.05 -1.63 -12.16
C GLY A 526 -14.68 -1.78 -10.69
N SER A 527 -14.67 -0.67 -9.95
CA SER A 527 -14.27 -0.65 -8.53
C SER A 527 -15.37 -1.21 -7.63
N VAL A 528 -15.02 -2.17 -6.78
CA VAL A 528 -15.88 -2.79 -5.77
C VAL A 528 -15.45 -2.28 -4.39
N ALA A 529 -16.25 -1.41 -3.80
CA ALA A 529 -15.98 -0.80 -2.50
C ALA A 529 -16.74 -1.51 -1.37
N MET A 530 -16.39 -2.77 -1.12
CA MET A 530 -16.92 -3.56 -0.01
C MET A 530 -15.93 -3.58 1.15
N TYR A 531 -16.39 -3.27 2.35
CA TYR A 531 -15.61 -3.29 3.59
C TYR A 531 -16.38 -4.06 4.64
N ASN A 532 -15.73 -5.04 5.28
CA ASN A 532 -16.27 -5.84 6.36
C ASN A 532 -17.67 -6.40 6.05
N VAL A 533 -17.84 -6.93 4.83
CA VAL A 533 -19.12 -7.54 4.41
C VAL A 533 -19.19 -8.97 4.90
N VAL A 534 -20.40 -9.51 5.06
CA VAL A 534 -20.56 -10.94 5.34
C VAL A 534 -20.35 -11.76 4.07
N LYS A 535 -19.99 -13.03 4.24
CA LYS A 535 -19.75 -13.99 3.14
C LYS A 535 -20.86 -13.97 2.11
N GLU A 536 -22.10 -14.01 2.57
CA GLU A 536 -23.30 -14.14 1.74
C GLU A 536 -23.44 -12.97 0.76
N ASP A 537 -23.15 -11.74 1.20
CA ASP A 537 -23.20 -10.55 0.34
C ASP A 537 -22.15 -10.62 -0.77
N LEU A 538 -20.95 -11.09 -0.44
CA LEU A 538 -19.88 -11.25 -1.42
C LEU A 538 -20.21 -12.36 -2.43
N VAL A 539 -20.80 -13.46 -1.97
CA VAL A 539 -21.26 -14.56 -2.83
C VAL A 539 -22.37 -14.08 -3.77
N ALA A 540 -23.38 -13.38 -3.24
CA ALA A 540 -24.47 -12.83 -4.05
C ALA A 540 -23.95 -11.84 -5.11
N PHE A 541 -22.96 -11.02 -4.76
CA PHE A 541 -22.29 -10.14 -5.71
C PHE A 541 -21.57 -10.91 -6.83
N ILE A 542 -20.81 -11.95 -6.47
CA ILE A 542 -20.11 -12.81 -7.42
C ILE A 542 -21.11 -13.52 -8.36
N ASP A 543 -22.21 -14.03 -7.81
CA ASP A 543 -23.29 -14.66 -8.58
C ASP A 543 -23.97 -13.68 -9.54
N GLY A 544 -24.26 -12.47 -9.08
CA GLY A 544 -24.81 -11.42 -9.93
C GLY A 544 -23.90 -11.08 -11.11
N LEU A 545 -22.58 -11.03 -10.90
CA LEU A 545 -21.62 -10.82 -11.99
C LEU A 545 -21.56 -12.01 -12.95
N HIS A 546 -21.62 -13.23 -12.43
CA HIS A 546 -21.60 -14.44 -13.25
C HIS A 546 -22.83 -14.55 -14.13
N ALA A 547 -24.01 -14.33 -13.56
CA ALA A 547 -25.27 -14.31 -14.29
C ALA A 547 -25.28 -13.22 -15.38
N LYS A 548 -24.72 -12.05 -15.08
CA LYS A 548 -24.66 -10.89 -15.99
C LYS A 548 -23.68 -11.08 -17.16
N HIS A 549 -22.48 -11.57 -16.89
CA HIS A 549 -21.40 -11.61 -17.89
C HIS A 549 -21.15 -12.99 -18.49
N ARG A 550 -21.63 -14.05 -17.85
CA ARG A 550 -21.54 -15.45 -18.28
C ARG A 550 -20.15 -15.83 -18.83
N PRO A 551 -19.05 -15.62 -18.05
CA PRO A 551 -17.74 -16.13 -18.43
C PRO A 551 -17.77 -17.64 -18.74
N PRO A 552 -16.95 -18.11 -19.68
CA PRO A 552 -16.89 -19.52 -20.05
C PRO A 552 -16.28 -20.33 -18.91
N VAL A 553 -17.13 -21.07 -18.19
CA VAL A 553 -16.75 -21.95 -17.08
C VAL A 553 -17.31 -23.36 -17.33
N GLU A 554 -16.43 -24.35 -17.27
CA GLU A 554 -16.74 -25.77 -17.29
C GLU A 554 -16.70 -26.30 -15.85
N PHE A 555 -17.86 -26.63 -15.32
CA PHE A 555 -18.00 -27.17 -13.96
C PHE A 555 -17.70 -28.68 -13.90
N GLY A 556 -17.47 -29.19 -12.69
CA GLY A 556 -17.09 -30.59 -12.45
C GLY A 556 -15.74 -31.00 -13.04
N ALA A 557 -14.92 -30.04 -13.50
CA ALA A 557 -13.64 -30.26 -14.16
C ALA A 557 -12.50 -30.15 -13.14
N ALA A 558 -12.29 -31.21 -12.37
CA ALA A 558 -11.15 -31.33 -11.45
C ALA A 558 -9.86 -31.65 -12.22
N VAL A 559 -9.04 -30.64 -12.50
CA VAL A 559 -7.80 -30.81 -13.26
C VAL A 559 -6.78 -31.64 -12.47
N ASP A 560 -6.37 -32.76 -13.05
CA ASP A 560 -5.43 -33.72 -12.48
C ASP A 560 -4.13 -33.85 -13.30
N ARG A 561 -4.16 -33.43 -14.57
CA ARG A 561 -3.03 -33.53 -15.49
C ARG A 561 -2.79 -32.23 -16.26
N LEU A 562 -1.52 -31.86 -16.41
CA LEU A 562 -1.07 -30.71 -17.18
C LEU A 562 0.22 -31.08 -17.93
N ASP A 563 0.09 -31.38 -19.21
CA ASP A 563 1.20 -31.77 -20.07
C ASP A 563 1.64 -30.60 -20.95
N VAL A 564 2.96 -30.38 -21.02
CA VAL A 564 3.57 -29.35 -21.88
C VAL A 564 3.82 -29.94 -23.26
N THR A 565 3.37 -29.25 -24.31
CA THR A 565 3.59 -29.66 -25.71
C THR A 565 4.38 -28.59 -26.47
N ALA A 566 4.79 -28.88 -27.71
CA ALA A 566 5.50 -27.91 -28.55
C ALA A 566 4.66 -26.64 -28.82
N ASP A 567 3.35 -26.80 -28.96
CA ASP A 567 2.42 -25.74 -29.37
C ASP A 567 1.58 -25.15 -28.23
N GLY A 568 1.73 -25.67 -27.00
CA GLY A 568 1.00 -25.17 -25.84
C GLY A 568 0.90 -26.22 -24.73
N PHE A 569 -0.32 -26.51 -24.31
CA PHE A 569 -0.61 -27.34 -23.15
C PHE A 569 -1.82 -28.23 -23.39
N VAL A 570 -1.77 -29.44 -22.85
CA VAL A 570 -2.89 -30.38 -22.76
C VAL A 570 -3.28 -30.49 -21.28
N ILE A 571 -4.55 -30.20 -20.99
CA ILE A 571 -5.09 -30.15 -19.63
C ILE A 571 -6.11 -31.28 -19.49
N GLY A 572 -5.91 -32.17 -18.52
CA GLY A 572 -6.79 -33.31 -18.23
C GLY A 572 -7.60 -33.11 -16.95
N ALA A 573 -8.87 -33.52 -16.99
CA ALA A 573 -9.73 -33.67 -15.81
C ALA A 573 -10.57 -34.94 -15.97
N GLY A 574 -10.12 -36.06 -15.37
CA GLY A 574 -10.70 -37.37 -15.61
C GLY A 574 -10.63 -37.78 -17.09
N SER A 575 -11.78 -38.08 -17.70
CA SER A 575 -11.88 -38.46 -19.12
C SER A 575 -11.87 -37.27 -20.10
N ARG A 576 -11.99 -36.04 -19.59
CA ARG A 576 -12.07 -34.83 -20.42
C ARG A 576 -10.69 -34.21 -20.62
N THR A 577 -10.45 -33.69 -21.82
CA THR A 577 -9.18 -33.06 -22.21
C THR A 577 -9.42 -31.74 -22.93
N TRP A 578 -8.61 -30.73 -22.60
CA TRP A 578 -8.60 -29.42 -23.25
C TRP A 578 -7.21 -29.10 -23.76
N GLN A 579 -7.13 -28.27 -24.80
CA GLN A 579 -5.88 -27.74 -25.32
C GLN A 579 -5.87 -26.22 -25.23
N ALA A 580 -4.75 -25.65 -24.79
CA ALA A 580 -4.59 -24.20 -24.74
C ALA A 580 -3.15 -23.76 -25.02
N ARG A 581 -2.99 -22.57 -25.60
CA ARG A 581 -1.69 -21.96 -25.84
C ARG A 581 -1.03 -21.49 -24.54
N ARG A 582 -1.83 -21.07 -23.56
CA ARG A 582 -1.41 -20.59 -22.24
C ARG A 582 -2.29 -21.16 -21.15
N VAL A 583 -1.73 -21.34 -19.96
CA VAL A 583 -2.46 -21.83 -18.79
C VAL A 583 -2.28 -20.86 -17.63
N LEU A 584 -3.36 -20.47 -16.97
CA LEU A 584 -3.35 -19.67 -15.75
C LEU A 584 -3.92 -20.48 -14.59
N LEU A 585 -3.06 -20.84 -13.63
CA LEU A 585 -3.44 -21.64 -12.47
C LEU A 585 -3.89 -20.72 -11.32
N CYS A 586 -5.15 -20.89 -10.91
CA CYS A 586 -5.88 -20.13 -9.89
C CYS A 586 -6.41 -21.05 -8.77
N LEU A 587 -5.70 -22.16 -8.48
CA LEU A 587 -6.16 -23.29 -7.67
C LEU A 587 -6.32 -23.02 -6.16
N GLY A 588 -5.82 -21.89 -5.65
CA GLY A 588 -5.81 -21.58 -4.21
C GLY A 588 -4.95 -22.54 -3.38
N ARG A 589 -5.02 -22.45 -2.03
CA ARG A 589 -4.38 -23.42 -1.11
C ARG A 589 -5.37 -24.22 -0.25
N ARG A 590 -6.66 -23.86 -0.31
CA ARG A 590 -7.74 -24.53 0.44
C ARG A 590 -8.50 -25.56 -0.42
N GLY A 591 -8.08 -25.79 -1.66
CA GLY A 591 -8.77 -26.61 -2.66
C GLY A 591 -9.02 -28.04 -2.21
N THR A 592 -7.98 -28.72 -1.74
CA THR A 592 -8.02 -30.10 -1.29
C THR A 592 -7.72 -30.14 0.21
N PRO A 593 -8.71 -30.47 1.07
CA PRO A 593 -8.48 -30.66 2.50
C PRO A 593 -7.40 -31.72 2.73
N ILE A 594 -6.58 -31.52 3.75
CA ILE A 594 -5.68 -32.58 4.22
C ILE A 594 -6.55 -33.67 4.85
N PRO A 595 -6.56 -34.90 4.33
CA PRO A 595 -7.45 -35.95 4.82
C PRO A 595 -7.07 -36.38 6.24
N LEU A 596 -8.06 -36.82 7.01
CA LEU A 596 -7.82 -37.54 8.27
C LEU A 596 -7.44 -38.97 7.92
N VAL A 597 -6.24 -39.38 8.34
CA VAL A 597 -5.76 -40.75 8.16
C VAL A 597 -6.10 -41.55 9.42
N ALA A 598 -7.33 -42.05 9.49
CA ALA A 598 -7.80 -42.92 10.55
C ALA A 598 -8.95 -43.82 10.02
N PRO A 599 -9.12 -45.05 10.52
CA PRO A 599 -10.30 -45.85 10.23
C PRO A 599 -11.59 -45.07 10.56
N GLY A 600 -12.56 -45.09 9.65
CA GLY A 600 -13.84 -44.39 9.78
C GLY A 600 -13.81 -42.90 9.41
N ALA A 601 -12.70 -42.38 8.85
CA ALA A 601 -12.58 -40.99 8.41
C ALA A 601 -13.39 -40.64 7.14
N ASP A 602 -13.95 -41.65 6.47
CA ASP A 602 -14.79 -41.58 5.28
C ASP A 602 -16.30 -41.59 5.59
N GLN A 603 -16.68 -41.67 6.87
CA GLN A 603 -18.07 -41.64 7.30
C GLN A 603 -18.73 -40.27 7.06
N ALA A 604 -20.05 -40.27 6.82
CA ALA A 604 -20.80 -39.07 6.40
C ALA A 604 -20.81 -37.93 7.43
N HIS A 605 -20.67 -38.23 8.73
CA HIS A 605 -20.59 -37.22 9.81
C HIS A 605 -19.17 -36.66 10.01
N VAL A 606 -18.19 -37.09 9.20
CA VAL A 606 -16.84 -36.53 9.15
C VAL A 606 -16.77 -35.51 8.02
N VAL A 607 -16.80 -34.23 8.39
CA VAL A 607 -16.76 -33.11 7.43
C VAL A 607 -15.44 -32.36 7.53
N TYR A 608 -14.93 -31.88 6.40
CA TYR A 608 -13.66 -31.14 6.33
C TYR A 608 -13.85 -29.63 6.33
N GLU A 609 -15.10 -29.17 6.41
CA GLU A 609 -15.49 -27.77 6.30
C GLU A 609 -16.69 -27.49 7.22
N LEU A 610 -16.61 -26.41 8.00
CA LEU A 610 -17.73 -25.95 8.81
C LEU A 610 -18.68 -25.12 7.95
N GLY A 611 -19.80 -25.71 7.54
CA GLY A 611 -20.84 -25.03 6.76
C GLY A 611 -21.68 -24.08 7.63
N ASP A 612 -22.59 -24.64 8.43
CA ASP A 612 -23.49 -23.90 9.31
C ASP A 612 -23.32 -24.34 10.77
N PRO A 613 -22.79 -23.48 11.66
CA PRO A 613 -22.63 -23.83 13.07
C PRO A 613 -23.95 -24.19 13.75
N ASP A 614 -25.07 -23.60 13.33
CA ASP A 614 -26.40 -23.86 13.89
C ASP A 614 -26.90 -25.30 13.65
N ALA A 615 -26.35 -26.01 12.66
CA ALA A 615 -26.67 -27.42 12.40
C ALA A 615 -26.24 -28.36 13.55
N TYR A 616 -25.33 -27.90 14.42
CA TYR A 616 -24.78 -28.68 15.51
C TYR A 616 -25.45 -28.42 16.87
N ARG A 617 -26.55 -27.66 16.89
CA ARG A 617 -27.29 -27.34 18.12
C ARG A 617 -27.74 -28.62 18.83
N GLY A 618 -27.43 -28.73 20.12
CA GLY A 618 -27.74 -29.90 20.95
C GLY A 618 -26.89 -31.16 20.65
N ARG A 619 -25.93 -31.10 19.72
CA ARG A 619 -25.09 -32.24 19.34
C ARG A 619 -23.74 -32.20 20.04
N GLN A 620 -23.04 -33.33 20.11
CA GLN A 620 -21.66 -33.41 20.58
C GLN A 620 -20.72 -33.45 19.37
N VAL A 621 -19.74 -32.54 19.29
CA VAL A 621 -18.92 -32.37 18.08
C VAL A 621 -17.44 -32.42 18.42
N ALA A 622 -16.66 -33.18 17.65
CA ALA A 622 -15.21 -33.18 17.71
C ALA A 622 -14.60 -32.34 16.58
N VAL A 623 -13.92 -31.25 16.93
CA VAL A 623 -13.16 -30.42 16.00
C VAL A 623 -11.69 -30.83 16.06
N LEU A 624 -11.13 -31.27 14.93
CA LEU A 624 -9.75 -31.73 14.83
C LEU A 624 -8.87 -30.65 14.20
N GLY A 625 -7.88 -30.12 14.93
CA GLY A 625 -6.96 -29.11 14.41
C GLY A 625 -6.47 -28.13 15.46
N GLY A 626 -5.59 -27.21 15.05
CA GLY A 626 -4.99 -26.22 15.98
C GLY A 626 -4.60 -24.90 15.34
N GLY A 627 -5.15 -24.58 14.15
CA GLY A 627 -5.03 -23.25 13.54
C GLY A 627 -6.28 -22.41 13.78
N ASP A 628 -6.29 -21.16 13.31
CA ASP A 628 -7.45 -20.27 13.46
C ASP A 628 -8.76 -20.88 12.98
N SER A 629 -8.75 -21.62 11.86
CA SER A 629 -9.98 -22.25 11.35
C SER A 629 -10.55 -23.30 12.30
N ALA A 630 -9.70 -24.02 13.06
CA ALA A 630 -10.14 -24.99 14.04
C ALA A 630 -10.73 -24.28 15.28
N LEU A 631 -10.06 -23.23 15.77
CA LEU A 631 -10.53 -22.46 16.93
C LEU A 631 -11.81 -21.69 16.61
N GLU A 632 -11.88 -21.03 15.46
CA GLU A 632 -13.09 -20.36 14.97
C GLU A 632 -14.24 -21.35 14.83
N ALA A 633 -13.98 -22.56 14.31
CA ALA A 633 -15.00 -23.60 14.18
C ALA A 633 -15.53 -24.06 15.54
N ALA A 634 -14.64 -24.43 16.47
CA ALA A 634 -15.03 -24.86 17.82
C ALA A 634 -15.82 -23.78 18.56
N LEU A 635 -15.37 -22.52 18.48
CA LEU A 635 -16.08 -21.38 19.09
C LEU A 635 -17.44 -21.13 18.44
N ALA A 636 -17.54 -21.21 17.12
CA ALA A 636 -18.80 -21.01 16.41
C ALA A 636 -19.82 -22.11 16.74
N ILE A 637 -19.39 -23.38 16.78
CA ILE A 637 -20.24 -24.52 17.16
C ILE A 637 -20.71 -24.39 18.62
N ALA A 638 -19.79 -24.00 19.53
CA ALA A 638 -20.14 -23.76 20.92
C ALA A 638 -21.16 -22.62 21.08
N GLN A 639 -20.97 -21.50 20.37
CA GLN A 639 -21.88 -20.36 20.38
C GLN A 639 -23.27 -20.70 19.77
N ALA A 640 -23.32 -21.64 18.84
CA ALA A 640 -24.55 -22.12 18.24
C ALA A 640 -25.39 -23.03 19.17
N GLY A 641 -24.84 -23.42 20.32
CA GLY A 641 -25.53 -24.22 21.34
C GLY A 641 -25.37 -25.73 21.17
N ALA A 642 -24.21 -26.19 20.70
CA ALA A 642 -23.84 -27.61 20.79
C ALA A 642 -23.82 -28.09 22.25
N ALA A 643 -24.22 -29.34 22.48
CA ALA A 643 -24.23 -29.93 23.83
C ALA A 643 -22.81 -30.14 24.37
N LYS A 644 -21.86 -30.46 23.49
CA LYS A 644 -20.45 -30.61 23.82
C LYS A 644 -19.58 -30.29 22.60
N VAL A 645 -18.47 -29.59 22.81
CA VAL A 645 -17.45 -29.39 21.77
C VAL A 645 -16.11 -29.89 22.27
N TRP A 646 -15.54 -30.88 21.58
CA TRP A 646 -14.17 -31.33 21.77
C TRP A 646 -13.27 -30.63 20.77
N LEU A 647 -12.17 -30.01 21.22
CA LEU A 647 -11.11 -29.51 20.35
C LEU A 647 -9.88 -30.38 20.53
N VAL A 648 -9.56 -31.20 19.53
CA VAL A 648 -8.46 -32.16 19.57
C VAL A 648 -7.29 -31.65 18.75
N HIS A 649 -6.12 -31.55 19.38
CA HIS A 649 -4.90 -31.11 18.74
C HIS A 649 -3.70 -31.99 19.13
N ARG A 650 -2.91 -32.37 18.12
CA ARG A 650 -1.73 -33.23 18.28
C ARG A 650 -0.53 -32.61 19.01
N ARG A 651 -0.55 -31.29 19.25
CA ARG A 651 0.52 -30.59 19.97
C ARG A 651 0.03 -30.14 21.33
N ASP A 652 0.97 -29.72 22.15
CA ASP A 652 0.80 -29.17 23.49
C ASP A 652 0.30 -27.71 23.52
N GLY A 653 0.03 -27.09 22.37
CA GLY A 653 -0.43 -25.71 22.30
C GLY A 653 -0.97 -25.27 20.94
N PHE A 654 -1.50 -24.04 20.89
CA PHE A 654 -2.15 -23.43 19.71
C PHE A 654 -1.32 -22.30 19.10
N ASP A 655 -0.01 -22.48 18.97
CA ASP A 655 0.94 -21.43 18.52
C ASP A 655 0.58 -20.81 17.16
N ARG A 656 -0.16 -21.57 16.33
CA ARG A 656 -0.55 -21.16 14.97
C ARG A 656 -1.79 -20.27 14.93
N ALA A 657 -2.60 -20.27 15.97
CA ALA A 657 -3.84 -19.49 16.02
C ALA A 657 -3.58 -18.11 16.62
N ARG A 658 -4.34 -17.10 16.20
CA ARG A 658 -4.21 -15.71 16.67
C ARG A 658 -4.46 -15.60 18.17
N ALA A 659 -3.77 -14.68 18.84
CA ALA A 659 -3.91 -14.43 20.27
C ALA A 659 -5.38 -14.21 20.66
N ALA A 660 -6.10 -13.36 19.91
CA ALA A 660 -7.52 -13.10 20.17
C ALA A 660 -8.39 -14.38 20.09
N ASN A 661 -8.08 -15.31 19.19
CA ASN A 661 -8.79 -16.59 19.11
C ASN A 661 -8.41 -17.53 20.24
N ARG A 662 -7.14 -17.53 20.68
CA ARG A 662 -6.70 -18.26 21.88
C ARG A 662 -7.36 -17.72 23.14
N ASP A 663 -7.47 -16.41 23.28
CA ASP A 663 -8.13 -15.76 24.43
C ASP A 663 -9.62 -16.12 24.48
N ARG A 664 -10.31 -16.07 23.33
CA ARG A 664 -11.70 -16.52 23.20
C ARG A 664 -11.86 -18.00 23.52
N LEU A 665 -10.93 -18.85 23.07
CA LEU A 665 -10.92 -20.27 23.39
C LEU A 665 -10.76 -20.47 24.89
N SER A 666 -9.78 -19.81 25.53
CA SER A 666 -9.55 -19.90 26.96
C SER A 666 -10.79 -19.49 27.77
N ALA A 667 -11.49 -18.42 27.36
CA ALA A 667 -12.75 -18.02 27.95
C ALA A 667 -13.85 -19.07 27.78
N ALA A 668 -13.97 -19.66 26.57
CA ALA A 668 -14.95 -20.72 26.31
C ALA A 668 -14.66 -22.01 27.08
N VAL A 669 -13.38 -22.35 27.27
CA VAL A 669 -12.93 -23.49 28.09
C VAL A 669 -13.24 -23.24 29.56
N ALA A 670 -12.94 -22.05 30.08
CA ALA A 670 -13.27 -21.65 31.45
C ALA A 670 -14.79 -21.65 31.71
N ALA A 671 -15.58 -21.31 30.70
CA ALA A 671 -17.04 -21.39 30.73
C ALA A 671 -17.59 -22.82 30.52
N GLY A 672 -16.73 -23.84 30.34
CA GLY A 672 -17.12 -25.23 30.11
C GLY A 672 -17.74 -25.51 28.73
N GLN A 673 -17.75 -24.52 27.84
CA GLN A 673 -18.37 -24.62 26.51
C GLN A 673 -17.54 -25.46 25.52
N VAL A 674 -16.21 -25.47 25.68
CA VAL A 674 -15.28 -26.24 24.86
C VAL A 674 -14.36 -27.06 25.76
N SER A 675 -14.13 -28.32 25.40
CA SER A 675 -13.17 -29.21 26.08
C SER A 675 -12.00 -29.51 25.16
N VAL A 676 -10.79 -29.21 25.60
CA VAL A 676 -9.58 -29.34 24.79
C VAL A 676 -8.85 -30.64 25.12
N ARG A 677 -8.32 -31.31 24.09
CA ARG A 677 -7.34 -32.41 24.19
C ARG A 677 -6.10 -32.03 23.41
N LEU A 678 -5.02 -31.78 24.12
CA LEU A 678 -3.69 -31.47 23.57
C LEU A 678 -2.85 -32.74 23.56
N SER A 679 -1.79 -32.74 22.74
CA SER A 679 -0.92 -33.92 22.53
C SER A 679 -1.72 -35.18 22.20
N ALA A 680 -2.83 -34.99 21.47
CA ALA A 680 -3.82 -36.02 21.18
C ALA A 680 -3.99 -36.18 19.67
N GLU A 681 -3.92 -37.43 19.21
CA GLU A 681 -4.19 -37.82 17.83
C GLU A 681 -5.38 -38.78 17.78
N VAL A 682 -6.14 -38.73 16.69
CA VAL A 682 -7.27 -39.63 16.48
C VAL A 682 -6.76 -40.97 15.96
N ALA A 683 -7.06 -42.04 16.69
CA ALA A 683 -6.77 -43.40 16.29
C ALA A 683 -7.88 -43.98 15.40
N GLN A 684 -9.15 -43.70 15.72
CA GLN A 684 -10.31 -44.20 14.99
C GLN A 684 -11.52 -43.27 15.18
N VAL A 685 -12.37 -43.19 14.16
CA VAL A 685 -13.69 -42.56 14.23
C VAL A 685 -14.77 -43.65 14.16
N GLY A 686 -15.61 -43.75 15.18
CA GLY A 686 -16.80 -44.58 15.21
C GLY A 686 -18.07 -43.80 14.81
N THR A 687 -19.24 -44.41 14.99
CA THR A 687 -20.54 -43.80 14.63
C THR A 687 -20.91 -42.60 15.52
N SER A 688 -20.56 -42.65 16.81
CA SER A 688 -20.82 -41.57 17.77
C SER A 688 -19.67 -41.38 18.77
N THR A 689 -18.49 -41.89 18.41
CA THR A 689 -17.29 -41.86 19.24
C THR A 689 -16.06 -41.54 18.41
N VAL A 690 -15.10 -40.85 19.02
CA VAL A 690 -13.76 -40.64 18.49
C VAL A 690 -12.78 -41.21 19.49
N THR A 691 -11.99 -42.19 19.07
CA THR A 691 -10.96 -42.82 19.91
C THR A 691 -9.62 -42.15 19.66
N LEU A 692 -8.97 -41.72 20.73
CA LEU A 692 -7.64 -41.13 20.69
C LEU A 692 -6.56 -42.22 20.77
N THR A 693 -5.35 -41.91 20.31
CA THR A 693 -4.18 -42.81 20.41
C THR A 693 -3.79 -43.13 21.86
N SER A 694 -4.21 -42.31 22.83
CA SER A 694 -4.08 -42.59 24.27
C SER A 694 -5.02 -43.67 24.78
N GLY A 695 -6.00 -44.11 23.98
CA GLY A 695 -7.09 -44.99 24.41
C GLY A 695 -8.31 -44.27 24.99
N GLU A 696 -8.30 -42.94 25.09
CA GLU A 696 -9.46 -42.16 25.52
C GLU A 696 -10.57 -42.18 24.46
N PHE A 697 -11.83 -42.33 24.91
CA PHE A 697 -13.02 -42.25 24.07
C PHE A 697 -13.74 -40.93 24.27
N LEU A 698 -13.97 -40.20 23.17
CA LEU A 698 -14.76 -38.98 23.15
C LEU A 698 -16.11 -39.26 22.50
N HIS A 699 -17.21 -38.96 23.18
CA HIS A 699 -18.53 -38.99 22.53
C HIS A 699 -18.68 -37.78 21.61
N ALA A 700 -18.89 -38.04 20.32
CA ALA A 700 -19.05 -37.03 19.29
C ALA A 700 -19.93 -37.60 18.17
N ASP A 701 -21.09 -36.97 17.96
CA ASP A 701 -22.03 -37.27 16.89
C ASP A 701 -21.51 -36.81 15.53
N ASP A 702 -20.65 -35.78 15.51
CA ASP A 702 -20.04 -35.23 14.29
C ASP A 702 -18.57 -34.91 14.50
N VAL A 703 -17.80 -34.97 13.40
CA VAL A 703 -16.38 -34.65 13.37
C VAL A 703 -16.12 -33.57 12.33
N VAL A 704 -15.52 -32.46 12.75
CA VAL A 704 -15.09 -31.36 11.87
C VAL A 704 -13.57 -31.35 11.77
N VAL A 705 -13.03 -31.73 10.61
CA VAL A 705 -11.59 -31.80 10.34
C VAL A 705 -11.09 -30.46 9.81
N ALA A 706 -10.32 -29.74 10.61
CA ALA A 706 -9.80 -28.41 10.30
C ALA A 706 -8.27 -28.39 10.14
N PHE A 707 -7.73 -29.30 9.33
CA PHE A 707 -6.29 -29.44 9.08
C PHE A 707 -5.71 -28.42 8.09
N GLY A 708 -6.57 -27.73 7.35
CA GLY A 708 -6.19 -26.87 6.22
C GLY A 708 -6.14 -27.66 4.91
N GLY A 709 -5.55 -27.06 3.87
CA GLY A 709 -5.38 -27.69 2.56
C GLY A 709 -3.92 -27.79 2.13
N SER A 710 -3.65 -28.72 1.22
CA SER A 710 -2.34 -28.84 0.56
C SER A 710 -2.26 -27.88 -0.64
N LEU A 711 -1.04 -27.40 -0.92
CA LEU A 711 -0.77 -26.76 -2.21
C LEU A 711 -0.77 -27.85 -3.30
N PRO A 712 -1.31 -27.59 -4.49
CA PRO A 712 -1.23 -28.50 -5.63
C PRO A 712 0.18 -28.46 -6.26
N THR A 713 1.23 -28.57 -5.45
CA THR A 713 2.64 -28.59 -5.90
C THR A 713 2.93 -29.83 -6.75
N ALA A 714 2.21 -30.93 -6.57
CA ALA A 714 2.32 -32.11 -7.41
C ALA A 714 2.02 -31.79 -8.89
N LEU A 715 0.90 -31.12 -9.18
CA LEU A 715 0.54 -30.72 -10.54
C LEU A 715 1.58 -29.76 -11.14
N LEU A 716 2.05 -28.79 -10.35
CA LEU A 716 3.10 -27.85 -10.76
C LEU A 716 4.43 -28.55 -11.08
N ARG A 717 4.86 -29.47 -10.22
CA ARG A 717 6.11 -30.23 -10.40
C ARG A 717 6.01 -31.18 -11.59
N ALA A 718 4.87 -31.84 -11.77
CA ALA A 718 4.60 -32.70 -12.92
C ALA A 718 4.68 -31.92 -14.24
N ALA A 719 4.19 -30.67 -14.25
CA ALA A 719 4.32 -29.76 -15.38
C ALA A 719 5.74 -29.15 -15.56
N GLY A 720 6.72 -29.51 -14.72
CA GLY A 720 8.10 -29.03 -14.78
C GLY A 720 8.36 -27.69 -14.10
N ALA A 721 7.40 -27.14 -13.34
CA ALA A 721 7.58 -25.89 -12.62
C ALA A 721 8.53 -26.05 -11.41
N ARG A 722 9.53 -25.18 -11.33
CA ARG A 722 10.45 -25.11 -10.18
C ARG A 722 9.71 -24.53 -8.97
N THR A 723 9.82 -25.23 -7.85
CA THR A 723 9.37 -24.77 -6.54
C THR A 723 10.57 -24.57 -5.64
N ARG A 724 10.61 -23.47 -4.90
CA ARG A 724 11.62 -23.22 -3.87
C ARG A 724 10.98 -23.20 -2.49
N THR A 725 11.69 -23.76 -1.53
CA THR A 725 11.29 -23.72 -0.13
C THR A 725 11.88 -22.46 0.53
N HIS A 726 11.02 -21.56 0.99
CA HIS A 726 11.41 -20.31 1.66
C HIS A 726 11.36 -20.44 3.18
N PHE A 727 12.36 -19.92 3.90
CA PHE A 727 12.50 -20.03 5.36
C PHE A 727 12.44 -18.67 6.08
N GLY A 728 11.49 -17.81 5.74
CA GLY A 728 11.22 -16.57 6.47
C GLY A 728 12.32 -15.51 6.37
N ARG A 729 13.14 -15.58 5.32
CA ARG A 729 14.21 -14.60 5.04
C ARG A 729 14.11 -14.11 3.59
N PRO A 730 14.53 -12.87 3.31
CA PRO A 730 14.68 -12.40 1.93
C PRO A 730 15.73 -13.25 1.23
N MET A 731 15.55 -13.54 -0.05
CA MET A 731 16.63 -14.12 -0.84
C MET A 731 17.75 -13.08 -0.97
N PRO A 732 19.03 -13.46 -0.85
CA PRO A 732 20.11 -12.64 -1.37
C PRO A 732 19.86 -12.44 -2.88
N LEU A 733 19.95 -11.18 -3.33
CA LEU A 733 19.82 -10.80 -4.73
C LEU A 733 20.91 -11.44 -5.59
#